data_AF-A0A0E2H9C5-F1
#
_entry.id   AF-A0A0E2H9C5-F1
#
_cell.length_a   1.000
_cell.length_b   1.000
_cell.length_c   1.000
_cell.angle_alpha   90.00
_cell.angle_beta   90.00
_cell.angle_gamma   90.00
#
_symmetry.space_group_name_H-M   'P 1'
#
loop_
_entity.id
_entity.type
_entity.pdbx_description
1 polymer ?
#
loop_
_entity_poly.entity_id
_entity_poly.type
_entity_poly.pdbx_seq_one_letter_code
_entity_poly.pdbx_strand_id
1 'polypeptide(L)'
;MRIVISGIPIDVQKKNIKNMHLQVKPPDGHVVISAPLSVDDKAIEAYARTQLGFIKRSIAQFQDQPRASKRQYVSGETMYIWGKQYFLVFKPDNQKNSFEIQNQNIVLSMSAKSTVKQRDAYVKEEYRKILKEEIEKRLPKWESQTGLKCDSWQTKYMVTKWGACSTDKKKLWFNLQLAQKPYRCLDYIILHELTHLITRKHDATFIAHMDRYMPTWREVRKELNDSRLDYYEAQDESPLQKLIDQSRYDDIRDAAITYINEEHSGETKKPSVVDVEIENVIRIEQPEDGVIAFDVIVSCDVEMPSSSRKGYFAERWLKIHCQVTLGIDMSGFRIMSIGACEPQEESDNDRLSGELVPIIARDQFDDEAEKFLSRYCAEALDKPTRVPIERIASDMGLQIIEDVPLSDELIYFGTIIFDNGNVLDKHRKITIRNAKRGTIYLDPRVSYERSVGTKRTTVAHECFHWHRHQPYHVLMKMIGANDNLGRAIQCQIAANTAESDKWKAVDWMEWQAKGVAPRILMPAKTTRMKVDELLAEYGGATEAGIEDYENVIDELAELFDVSRQAAKVRLIDLGYAKAEGAYPFVDGRYVRGYSFEPESLEKNQTFTIPYADLFKAYCFDREFKKLIDTGNFVFADRHLVLNDERYIVRDQAGNAVLSEYALSHMDECCVVFTKGYSYQSKYQGARYYTQFMRNAAPVDNQVEYSFELNNHNKALLDQIKNAKRRSEALRRYPGSFAETLVALQKDRKLSNKQLADRSLVGEKTIQRLRNDEEYPTSLQTVLALCVGLKLPLPEAEMFLGKTDFKLNSMKGEGYVYQCVLSACTENSIYEINEMLEANGITPLGSDPTLQ
;
A
#
# COMPACT_ATOMS: atom_id res chain seq x y z
N MET A 1 19.59 3.43 46.78
CA MET A 1 19.72 4.82 47.28
C MET A 1 20.93 5.46 46.60
N ARG A 2 21.05 6.79 46.57
CA ARG A 2 22.20 7.49 45.96
C ARG A 2 22.90 8.36 47.00
N ILE A 3 24.22 8.23 47.12
CA ILE A 3 25.06 9.00 48.04
C ILE A 3 26.09 9.81 47.24
N VAL A 4 26.50 10.96 47.74
CA VAL A 4 27.48 11.84 47.06
C VAL A 4 28.72 11.98 47.93
N ILE A 5 29.87 11.55 47.39
CA ILE A 5 31.14 11.61 48.11
C ILE A 5 32.15 12.38 47.26
N SER A 6 32.65 13.49 47.80
CA SER A 6 33.61 14.38 47.12
C SER A 6 33.16 14.80 45.71
N GLY A 7 31.86 15.09 45.55
CA GLY A 7 31.25 15.53 44.29
C GLY A 7 30.91 14.41 43.29
N ILE A 8 31.19 13.15 43.62
CA ILE A 8 30.91 11.99 42.76
C ILE A 8 29.61 11.31 43.23
N PRO A 9 28.57 11.20 42.37
CA PRO A 9 27.35 10.45 42.71
C PRO A 9 27.62 8.94 42.66
N ILE A 10 27.23 8.22 43.72
CA ILE A 10 27.40 6.78 43.88
C ILE A 10 26.05 6.13 44.16
N ASP A 11 25.67 5.16 43.33
CA ASP A 11 24.43 4.40 43.49
C ASP A 11 24.67 3.18 44.39
N VAL A 12 23.92 3.08 45.48
CA VAL A 12 24.00 1.97 46.42
C VAL A 12 22.82 1.02 46.22
N GLN A 13 23.13 -0.25 45.99
CA GLN A 13 22.18 -1.35 45.86
C GLN A 13 22.40 -2.34 47.01
N LYS A 14 21.42 -2.50 47.90
CA LYS A 14 21.50 -3.55 48.92
C LYS A 14 20.98 -4.87 48.35
N LYS A 15 21.78 -5.93 48.47
CA LYS A 15 21.52 -7.26 47.89
C LYS A 15 21.86 -8.35 48.92
N ASN A 16 21.32 -9.56 48.71
CA ASN A 16 21.64 -10.71 49.56
C ASN A 16 23.02 -11.29 49.18
N ILE A 17 24.09 -10.60 49.60
CA ILE A 17 25.49 -10.90 49.29
C ILE A 17 26.32 -10.82 50.57
N LYS A 18 27.46 -11.51 50.63
CA LYS A 18 28.30 -11.57 51.85
C LYS A 18 29.25 -10.38 52.00
N ASN A 19 29.70 -9.77 50.89
CA ASN A 19 30.71 -8.70 50.89
C ASN A 19 30.20 -7.46 50.14
N MET A 20 30.76 -6.29 50.45
CA MET A 20 30.53 -5.08 49.65
C MET A 20 31.39 -5.12 48.38
N HIS A 21 30.78 -4.76 47.25
CA HIS A 21 31.43 -4.70 45.95
C HIS A 21 31.25 -3.33 45.34
N LEU A 22 32.35 -2.68 45.00
CA LEU A 22 32.36 -1.40 44.31
C LEU A 22 32.68 -1.62 42.83
N GLN A 23 31.88 -1.02 41.96
CA GLN A 23 32.05 -1.06 40.52
C GLN A 23 31.96 0.36 39.96
N VAL A 24 32.90 0.72 39.08
CA VAL A 24 32.82 1.93 38.28
C VAL A 24 32.44 1.48 36.88
N LYS A 25 31.26 1.86 36.42
CA LYS A 25 30.65 1.40 35.17
C LYS A 25 30.99 2.36 34.01
N PRO A 26 31.31 1.83 32.83
CA PRO A 26 31.35 2.63 31.61
C PRO A 26 29.92 3.05 31.19
N PRO A 27 29.75 4.12 30.40
CA PRO A 27 30.78 4.87 29.69
C PRO A 27 31.33 6.09 30.46
N ASP A 28 30.53 6.73 31.30
CA ASP A 28 30.79 8.00 32.00
C ASP A 28 31.48 7.85 33.36
N GLY A 29 31.79 6.62 33.79
CA GLY A 29 32.42 6.35 35.08
C GLY A 29 31.40 6.29 36.23
N HIS A 30 30.14 5.94 35.94
CA HIS A 30 29.08 5.83 36.93
C HIS A 30 29.40 4.80 38.02
N VAL A 31 29.41 5.22 39.29
CA VAL A 31 29.86 4.38 40.40
C VAL A 31 28.68 3.69 41.09
N VAL A 32 28.79 2.38 41.28
CA VAL A 32 27.79 1.56 41.96
C VAL A 32 28.44 0.76 43.09
N ILE A 33 27.83 0.77 44.27
CA ILE A 33 28.20 -0.10 45.39
C ILE A 33 27.07 -1.07 45.67
N SER A 34 27.36 -2.37 45.54
CA SER A 34 26.49 -3.43 46.03
C SER A 34 26.88 -3.77 47.46
N ALA A 35 25.95 -3.69 48.41
CA ALA A 35 26.21 -3.96 49.83
C ALA A 35 25.29 -5.07 50.38
N PRO A 36 25.75 -5.88 51.36
CA PRO A 36 24.88 -6.81 52.08
C PRO A 36 23.71 -6.07 52.75
N LEU A 37 22.54 -6.73 52.81
CA LEU A 37 21.34 -6.17 53.47
C LEU A 37 21.59 -5.78 54.95
N SER A 38 22.53 -6.44 55.63
CA SER A 38 22.88 -6.23 57.03
C SER A 38 23.86 -5.07 57.30
N VAL A 39 24.44 -4.46 56.27
CA VAL A 39 25.43 -3.37 56.42
C VAL A 39 24.71 -2.02 56.46
N ASP A 40 25.06 -1.18 57.44
CA ASP A 40 24.50 0.15 57.59
C ASP A 40 25.07 1.17 56.58
N ASP A 41 24.33 2.25 56.35
CA ASP A 41 24.66 3.22 55.31
C ASP A 41 25.93 4.03 55.62
N LYS A 42 26.28 4.21 56.91
CA LYS A 42 27.52 4.90 57.32
C LYS A 42 28.76 4.06 57.03
N ALA A 43 28.67 2.74 57.21
CA ALA A 43 29.72 1.80 56.83
C ALA A 43 29.91 1.75 55.31
N ILE A 44 28.83 1.87 54.52
CA ILE A 44 28.89 1.97 53.06
C ILE A 44 29.57 3.28 52.62
N GLU A 45 29.24 4.41 53.25
CA GLU A 45 29.91 5.69 53.00
C GLU A 45 31.39 5.67 53.36
N ALA A 46 31.75 5.08 54.51
CA ALA A 46 33.14 4.92 54.92
C ALA A 46 33.92 4.05 53.93
N TYR A 47 33.34 2.93 53.50
CA TYR A 47 33.91 2.06 52.47
C TYR A 47 34.11 2.82 51.15
N ALA A 48 33.11 3.55 50.67
CA ALA A 48 33.21 4.38 49.47
C ALA A 48 34.32 5.44 49.58
N ARG A 49 34.49 6.08 50.75
CA ARG A 49 35.59 7.04 51.01
C ARG A 49 36.97 6.38 50.95
N THR A 50 37.14 5.18 51.50
CA THR A 50 38.42 4.46 51.41
C THR A 50 38.78 4.09 49.96
N GLN A 51 37.77 3.90 49.10
CA GLN A 51 37.95 3.57 47.69
C GLN A 51 38.02 4.79 46.76
N LEU A 52 37.93 6.03 47.27
CA LEU A 52 37.94 7.26 46.45
C LEU A 52 39.13 7.35 45.48
N GLY A 53 40.32 6.93 45.92
CA GLY A 53 41.50 6.92 45.05
C GLY A 53 41.37 5.94 43.87
N PHE A 54 40.75 4.78 44.10
CA PHE A 54 40.43 3.82 43.04
C PHE A 54 39.32 4.35 42.14
N ILE A 55 38.23 4.87 42.70
CA ILE A 55 37.11 5.45 41.96
C ILE A 55 37.59 6.55 41.00
N LYS A 56 38.36 7.53 41.49
CA LYS A 56 38.86 8.64 40.66
C LYS A 56 39.81 8.15 39.55
N ARG A 57 40.70 7.20 39.86
CA ARG A 57 41.58 6.59 38.85
C ARG A 57 40.81 5.79 37.81
N SER A 58 39.78 5.04 38.22
CA SER A 58 38.93 4.28 37.30
C SER A 58 38.06 5.20 36.44
N ILE A 59 37.50 6.29 36.98
CA ILE A 59 36.79 7.31 36.21
C ILE A 59 37.73 7.98 35.20
N ALA A 60 38.93 8.39 35.62
CA ALA A 60 39.94 8.94 34.72
C ALA A 60 40.38 7.91 33.66
N GLN A 61 40.52 6.64 34.03
CA GLN A 61 40.83 5.54 33.11
C GLN A 61 39.70 5.28 32.11
N PHE A 62 38.42 5.50 32.46
CA PHE A 62 37.29 5.43 31.53
C PHE A 62 37.12 6.69 30.68
N GLN A 63 37.59 7.84 31.16
CA GLN A 63 37.68 9.09 30.39
C GLN A 63 38.86 9.07 29.40
N ASP A 64 39.97 8.41 29.75
CA ASP A 64 41.17 8.22 28.93
C ASP A 64 41.18 6.89 28.14
N GLN A 65 40.22 5.99 28.36
CA GLN A 65 40.05 4.79 27.55
C GLN A 65 39.43 5.16 26.19
N PRO A 66 40.03 4.75 25.06
CA PRO A 66 39.40 4.90 23.77
C PRO A 66 38.16 4.00 23.73
N ARG A 67 36.99 4.63 23.88
CA ARG A 67 35.76 4.06 23.32
C ARG A 67 35.96 3.95 21.81
N ALA A 68 35.30 2.98 21.17
CA ALA A 68 34.88 3.21 19.79
C ALA A 68 33.83 4.32 19.83
N SER A 69 34.29 5.57 19.91
CA SER A 69 33.49 6.75 19.67
C SER A 69 32.95 6.68 18.24
N LYS A 70 31.87 7.41 17.96
CA LYS A 70 31.43 7.69 16.60
C LYS A 70 32.62 8.18 15.78
N ARG A 71 33.15 7.34 14.87
CA ARG A 71 34.36 7.63 14.10
C ARG A 71 34.19 8.96 13.38
N GLN A 72 35.10 9.90 13.60
CA GLN A 72 35.14 11.18 12.91
C GLN A 72 36.08 11.14 11.70
N TYR A 73 36.82 10.03 11.53
CA TYR A 73 37.81 9.82 10.48
C TYR A 73 38.85 10.94 10.46
N VAL A 74 39.37 11.26 11.64
CA VAL A 74 40.42 12.26 11.87
C VAL A 74 41.74 11.59 12.25
N SER A 75 42.85 12.32 12.08
CA SER A 75 44.17 11.81 12.44
C SER A 75 44.24 11.37 13.91
N GLY A 76 44.86 10.22 14.18
CA GLY A 76 45.01 9.63 15.50
C GLY A 76 43.95 8.57 15.85
N GLU A 77 42.87 8.45 15.09
CA GLU A 77 41.91 7.35 15.27
C GLU A 77 42.55 6.00 14.92
N THR A 78 42.06 4.93 15.56
CA THR A 78 42.54 3.57 15.31
C THR A 78 41.64 2.85 14.32
N MET A 79 42.25 2.13 13.39
CA MET A 79 41.57 1.31 12.39
C MET A 79 42.19 -0.08 12.34
N TYR A 80 41.39 -1.08 12.00
CA TYR A 80 41.84 -2.47 11.90
C TYR A 80 41.76 -2.96 10.46
N ILE A 81 42.77 -3.71 10.01
CA ILE A 81 42.75 -4.44 8.76
C ILE A 81 43.35 -5.82 9.03
N TRP A 82 42.58 -6.87 8.78
CA TRP A 82 42.95 -8.27 9.02
C TRP A 82 43.44 -8.55 10.46
N GLY A 83 42.81 -7.91 11.45
CA GLY A 83 43.18 -8.01 12.87
C GLY A 83 44.42 -7.21 13.28
N LYS A 84 45.07 -6.50 12.34
CA LYS A 84 46.22 -5.62 12.64
C LYS A 84 45.74 -4.19 12.88
N GLN A 85 46.28 -3.56 13.91
CA GLN A 85 45.98 -2.19 14.28
C GLN A 85 46.79 -1.20 13.43
N TYR A 86 46.13 -0.15 12.95
CA TYR A 86 46.71 0.98 12.22
C TYR A 86 46.21 2.31 12.80
N PHE A 87 47.03 3.37 12.71
CA PHE A 87 46.63 4.72 13.06
C PHE A 87 46.22 5.51 11.82
N LEU A 88 45.05 6.14 11.86
CA LEU A 88 44.56 6.99 10.79
C LEU A 88 45.35 8.29 10.74
N VAL A 89 45.76 8.71 9.55
CA VAL A 89 46.34 10.02 9.26
C VAL A 89 45.49 10.65 8.17
N PHE A 90 44.68 11.63 8.54
CA PHE A 90 43.88 12.40 7.59
C PHE A 90 44.73 13.48 6.93
N LYS A 91 44.86 13.44 5.59
CA LYS A 91 45.55 14.44 4.79
C LYS A 91 44.54 15.20 3.92
N PRO A 92 44.36 16.51 4.12
CA PRO A 92 43.51 17.30 3.23
C PRO A 92 44.03 17.27 1.79
N ASP A 93 43.23 16.76 0.85
CA ASP A 93 43.50 16.78 -0.59
C ASP A 93 42.21 17.07 -1.35
N ASN A 94 42.16 18.19 -2.07
CA ASN A 94 40.99 18.61 -2.82
C ASN A 94 40.96 18.06 -4.26
N GLN A 95 42.00 17.36 -4.71
CA GLN A 95 42.11 16.85 -6.08
C GLN A 95 41.75 15.37 -6.19
N LYS A 96 42.10 14.55 -5.18
CA LYS A 96 41.88 13.11 -5.23
C LYS A 96 41.61 12.52 -3.85
N ASN A 97 40.67 11.58 -3.78
CA ASN A 97 40.49 10.75 -2.60
C ASN A 97 41.45 9.54 -2.65
N SER A 98 42.15 9.22 -1.56
CA SER A 98 43.00 8.03 -1.46
C SER A 98 42.95 7.38 -0.07
N PHE A 99 43.22 6.07 -0.03
CA PHE A 99 43.34 5.27 1.18
C PHE A 99 44.58 4.39 1.05
N GLU A 100 45.66 4.78 1.70
CA GLU A 100 46.97 4.13 1.53
C GLU A 100 47.48 3.59 2.86
N ILE A 101 47.79 2.29 2.88
CA ILE A 101 48.41 1.64 4.03
C ILE A 101 49.92 1.87 3.95
N GLN A 102 50.47 2.65 4.86
CA GLN A 102 51.90 2.97 4.94
C GLN A 102 52.41 2.64 6.35
N ASN A 103 53.22 1.58 6.47
CA ASN A 103 53.75 1.11 7.75
C ASN A 103 52.64 0.80 8.78
N GLN A 104 52.61 1.53 9.90
CA GLN A 104 51.58 1.43 10.95
C GLN A 104 50.44 2.46 10.77
N ASN A 105 50.42 3.20 9.66
CA ASN A 105 49.43 4.24 9.40
C ASN A 105 48.54 3.92 8.20
N ILE A 106 47.31 4.38 8.26
CA ILE A 106 46.40 4.50 7.10
C ILE A 106 46.33 5.98 6.75
N VAL A 107 46.81 6.35 5.58
CA VAL A 107 46.74 7.72 5.07
C VAL A 107 45.44 7.86 4.30
N LEU A 108 44.47 8.59 4.87
CA LEU A 108 43.21 8.93 4.24
C LEU A 108 43.32 10.35 3.68
N SER A 109 43.39 10.46 2.35
CA SER A 109 43.43 11.75 1.66
C SER A 109 42.05 12.08 1.11
N MET A 110 41.45 13.21 1.51
CA MET A 110 40.15 13.70 1.00
C MET A 110 40.03 15.21 1.22
N SER A 111 39.03 15.85 0.61
CA SER A 111 38.80 17.29 0.79
C SER A 111 38.64 17.66 2.27
N ALA A 112 39.25 18.77 2.70
CA ALA A 112 39.10 19.31 4.06
C ALA A 112 37.63 19.55 4.46
N LYS A 113 36.76 19.83 3.47
CA LYS A 113 35.33 20.10 3.66
C LYS A 113 34.46 18.83 3.72
N SER A 114 35.07 17.65 3.53
CA SER A 114 34.32 16.38 3.58
C SER A 114 33.68 16.17 4.95
N THR A 115 32.40 15.82 4.94
CA THR A 115 31.65 15.45 6.13
C THR A 115 32.09 14.07 6.65
N VAL A 116 31.84 13.78 7.93
CA VAL A 116 32.10 12.46 8.53
C VAL A 116 31.45 11.34 7.73
N LYS A 117 30.21 11.55 7.27
CA LYS A 117 29.47 10.60 6.44
C LYS A 117 30.15 10.32 5.09
N GLN A 118 30.71 11.34 4.44
CA GLN A 118 31.43 11.17 3.18
C GLN A 118 32.73 10.39 3.38
N ARG A 119 33.44 10.62 4.50
CA ARG A 119 34.65 9.86 4.85
C ARG A 119 34.34 8.41 5.17
N ASP A 120 33.28 8.18 5.94
CA ASP A 120 32.77 6.83 6.27
C ASP A 120 32.42 6.02 5.02
N ALA A 121 31.66 6.62 4.10
CA ALA A 121 31.27 5.98 2.85
C ALA A 121 32.49 5.58 2.01
N TYR A 122 33.50 6.45 1.95
CA TYR A 122 34.73 6.18 1.21
C TYR A 122 35.57 5.06 1.86
N VAL A 123 35.77 5.11 3.18
CA VAL A 123 36.49 4.04 3.90
C VAL A 123 35.81 2.68 3.76
N LYS A 124 34.47 2.65 3.81
CA LYS A 124 33.70 1.42 3.57
C LYS A 124 33.93 0.87 2.17
N GLU A 125 34.03 1.72 1.15
CA GLU A 125 34.35 1.28 -0.21
C GLU A 125 35.76 0.68 -0.31
N GLU A 126 36.73 1.22 0.43
CA GLU A 126 38.09 0.67 0.47
C GLU A 126 38.16 -0.66 1.22
N TYR A 127 37.46 -0.80 2.35
CA TYR A 127 37.25 -2.09 2.99
C TYR A 127 36.54 -3.10 2.08
N ARG A 128 35.63 -2.64 1.21
CA ARG A 128 34.93 -3.51 0.26
C ARG A 128 35.90 -4.07 -0.75
N LYS A 129 36.80 -3.25 -1.28
CA LYS A 129 37.87 -3.70 -2.19
C LYS A 129 38.81 -4.70 -1.52
N ILE A 130 39.32 -4.37 -0.33
CA ILE A 130 40.22 -5.25 0.44
C ILE A 130 39.56 -6.60 0.72
N LEU A 131 38.30 -6.60 1.17
CA LEU A 131 37.56 -7.83 1.45
C LEU A 131 37.32 -8.64 0.16
N LYS A 132 36.93 -7.96 -0.93
CA LYS A 132 36.66 -8.60 -2.22
C LYS A 132 37.88 -9.34 -2.75
N GLU A 133 39.04 -8.69 -2.74
CA GLU A 133 40.30 -9.29 -3.20
C GLU A 133 40.67 -10.55 -2.41
N GLU A 134 40.39 -10.57 -1.11
CA GLU A 134 40.71 -11.74 -0.27
C GLU A 134 39.68 -12.87 -0.40
N ILE A 135 38.40 -12.56 -0.57
CA ILE A 135 37.37 -13.57 -0.89
C ILE A 135 37.71 -14.26 -2.21
N GLU A 136 38.09 -13.51 -3.25
CA GLU A 136 38.46 -14.05 -4.57
C GLU A 136 39.65 -15.04 -4.49
N LYS A 137 40.54 -14.88 -3.51
CA LYS A 137 41.69 -15.78 -3.30
C LYS A 137 41.35 -17.00 -2.45
N ARG A 138 40.40 -16.87 -1.52
CA ARG A 138 40.12 -17.87 -0.47
C ARG A 138 38.94 -18.76 -0.81
N LEU A 139 37.87 -18.19 -1.35
CA LEU A 139 36.66 -18.92 -1.69
C LEU A 139 36.92 -20.11 -2.63
N PRO A 140 37.66 -19.99 -3.75
CA PRO A 140 37.92 -21.13 -4.64
C PRO A 140 38.67 -22.28 -3.97
N LYS A 141 39.49 -22.00 -2.94
CA LYS A 141 40.20 -23.04 -2.20
C LYS A 141 39.22 -23.85 -1.34
N TRP A 142 38.31 -23.18 -0.66
CA TRP A 142 37.27 -23.84 0.13
C TRP A 142 36.28 -24.60 -0.75
N GLU A 143 35.89 -24.04 -1.90
CA GLU A 143 35.06 -24.75 -2.88
C GLU A 143 35.74 -26.04 -3.38
N SER A 144 37.05 -25.98 -3.69
CA SER A 144 37.80 -27.16 -4.11
C SER A 144 37.97 -28.21 -3.01
N GLN A 145 38.07 -27.81 -1.74
CA GLN A 145 38.27 -28.74 -0.62
C GLN A 145 36.96 -29.41 -0.18
N THR A 146 35.88 -28.64 -0.16
CA THR A 146 34.55 -29.11 0.28
C THR A 146 33.76 -29.76 -0.84
N GLY A 147 34.05 -29.41 -2.10
CA GLY A 147 33.24 -29.79 -3.26
C GLY A 147 31.94 -28.98 -3.40
N LEU A 148 31.71 -28.00 -2.51
CA LEU A 148 30.56 -27.11 -2.55
C LEU A 148 30.88 -25.88 -3.39
N LYS A 149 29.93 -25.44 -4.21
CA LYS A 149 30.14 -24.31 -5.11
C LYS A 149 28.99 -23.32 -5.03
N CYS A 150 29.32 -22.06 -4.86
CA CYS A 150 28.36 -20.97 -4.95
C CYS A 150 28.26 -20.45 -6.39
N ASP A 151 27.10 -19.92 -6.77
CA ASP A 151 26.89 -19.34 -8.10
C ASP A 151 27.32 -17.86 -8.13
N SER A 152 27.20 -17.16 -7.00
CA SER A 152 27.65 -15.78 -6.85
C SER A 152 27.82 -15.40 -5.38
N TRP A 153 28.54 -14.30 -5.12
CA TRP A 153 28.64 -13.73 -3.78
C TRP A 153 28.70 -12.19 -3.81
N GLN A 154 28.32 -11.57 -2.68
CA GLN A 154 28.35 -10.11 -2.50
C GLN A 154 28.81 -9.72 -1.10
N THR A 155 29.28 -8.48 -0.94
CA THR A 155 29.60 -7.90 0.38
C THR A 155 28.55 -6.87 0.78
N LYS A 156 28.08 -6.95 2.02
CA LYS A 156 27.09 -6.01 2.58
C LYS A 156 27.55 -5.61 3.97
N TYR A 157 27.30 -4.37 4.37
CA TYR A 157 27.48 -4.01 5.78
C TYR A 157 26.28 -4.54 6.56
N MET A 158 26.51 -5.46 7.49
CA MET A 158 25.46 -6.09 8.31
C MET A 158 25.68 -5.77 9.79
N VAL A 159 24.58 -5.71 10.55
CA VAL A 159 24.59 -5.32 11.97
C VAL A 159 24.47 -6.52 12.90
N THR A 160 23.78 -7.58 12.47
CA THR A 160 23.45 -8.74 13.32
C THR A 160 24.05 -10.06 12.84
N LYS A 161 24.61 -10.13 11.63
CA LYS A 161 25.19 -11.35 11.05
C LYS A 161 26.58 -11.08 10.44
N TRP A 162 27.45 -12.09 10.42
CA TRP A 162 28.78 -12.03 9.79
C TRP A 162 28.78 -12.52 8.33
N GLY A 163 27.78 -13.32 7.95
CA GLY A 163 27.51 -13.75 6.59
C GLY A 163 26.03 -14.19 6.45
N ALA A 164 25.62 -14.54 5.22
CA ALA A 164 24.34 -15.17 4.96
C ALA A 164 24.37 -15.96 3.64
N CYS A 165 23.57 -17.03 3.55
CA CYS A 165 23.49 -17.89 2.37
C CYS A 165 22.05 -17.99 1.83
N SER A 166 21.85 -17.63 0.57
CA SER A 166 20.61 -17.93 -0.16
C SER A 166 20.78 -19.27 -0.87
N THR A 167 20.24 -20.33 -0.27
CA THR A 167 20.42 -21.72 -0.74
C THR A 167 19.84 -21.96 -2.13
N ASP A 168 18.64 -21.46 -2.43
CA ASP A 168 17.98 -21.64 -3.73
C ASP A 168 18.74 -20.98 -4.89
N LYS A 169 19.39 -19.84 -4.62
CA LYS A 169 20.18 -19.08 -5.59
C LYS A 169 21.69 -19.36 -5.49
N LYS A 170 22.07 -20.27 -4.59
CA LYS A 170 23.46 -20.56 -4.17
C LYS A 170 24.32 -19.31 -4.04
N LYS A 171 23.74 -18.25 -3.44
CA LYS A 171 24.35 -16.91 -3.37
C LYS A 171 24.78 -16.59 -1.95
N LEU A 172 26.06 -16.26 -1.77
CA LEU A 172 26.64 -15.96 -0.47
C LEU A 172 26.76 -14.45 -0.23
N TRP A 173 26.61 -14.03 1.02
CA TRP A 173 26.80 -12.66 1.45
C TRP A 173 27.81 -12.60 2.59
N PHE A 174 28.74 -11.66 2.51
CA PHE A 174 29.79 -11.47 3.52
C PHE A 174 29.69 -10.10 4.17
N ASN A 175 29.77 -10.04 5.49
CA ASN A 175 29.76 -8.76 6.20
C ASN A 175 31.04 -7.97 5.92
N LEU A 176 30.91 -6.72 5.52
CA LEU A 176 32.02 -5.80 5.24
C LEU A 176 33.00 -5.68 6.42
N GLN A 177 32.49 -5.82 7.65
CA GLN A 177 33.28 -5.73 8.86
C GLN A 177 34.34 -6.85 9.00
N LEU A 178 34.23 -7.93 8.22
CA LEU A 178 35.23 -9.00 8.18
C LEU A 178 36.61 -8.51 7.74
N ALA A 179 36.69 -7.43 6.96
CA ALA A 179 37.97 -6.81 6.58
C ALA A 179 38.81 -6.36 7.80
N GLN A 180 38.15 -6.14 8.95
CA GLN A 180 38.80 -5.70 10.18
C GLN A 180 39.26 -6.88 11.05
N LYS A 181 38.79 -8.09 10.78
CA LYS A 181 39.01 -9.28 11.62
C LYS A 181 40.17 -10.13 11.10
N PRO A 182 40.85 -10.93 11.94
CA PRO A 182 41.92 -11.82 11.48
C PRO A 182 41.47 -12.71 10.31
N TYR A 183 42.38 -13.04 9.41
CA TYR A 183 42.07 -13.84 8.21
C TYR A 183 41.33 -15.15 8.49
N ARG A 184 41.64 -15.82 9.61
CA ARG A 184 40.96 -17.05 10.03
C ARG A 184 39.45 -16.88 10.23
N CYS A 185 39.00 -15.68 10.64
CA CYS A 185 37.58 -15.36 10.75
C CYS A 185 36.89 -15.33 9.38
N LEU A 186 37.57 -14.80 8.35
CA LEU A 186 37.04 -14.83 6.99
C LEU A 186 36.97 -16.27 6.46
N ASP A 187 38.01 -17.07 6.68
CA ASP A 187 38.00 -18.49 6.30
C ASP A 187 36.85 -19.26 6.98
N TYR A 188 36.63 -18.98 8.27
CA TYR A 188 35.51 -19.54 9.03
C TYR A 188 34.16 -19.19 8.39
N ILE A 189 33.90 -17.90 8.10
CA ILE A 189 32.62 -17.49 7.49
C ILE A 189 32.46 -18.06 6.08
N ILE A 190 33.52 -18.09 5.25
CA ILE A 190 33.43 -18.71 3.91
C ILE A 190 33.00 -20.18 4.02
N LEU A 191 33.63 -20.95 4.91
CA LEU A 191 33.27 -22.35 5.12
C LEU A 191 31.87 -22.51 5.70
N HIS A 192 31.47 -21.63 6.64
CA HIS A 192 30.14 -21.59 7.24
C HIS A 192 29.05 -21.40 6.17
N GLU A 193 29.17 -20.35 5.36
CA GLU A 193 28.18 -20.03 4.32
C GLU A 193 28.12 -21.09 3.21
N LEU A 194 29.26 -21.69 2.84
CA LEU A 194 29.26 -22.82 1.91
C LEU A 194 28.54 -24.03 2.49
N THR A 195 28.72 -24.31 3.79
CA THR A 195 28.09 -25.46 4.45
C THR A 195 26.55 -25.32 4.45
N HIS A 196 26.02 -24.10 4.44
CA HIS A 196 24.58 -23.87 4.28
C HIS A 196 24.00 -24.36 2.95
N LEU A 197 24.83 -24.64 1.93
CA LEU A 197 24.38 -25.27 0.69
C LEU A 197 24.02 -26.75 0.85
N ILE A 198 24.46 -27.40 1.95
CA ILE A 198 24.10 -28.79 2.29
C ILE A 198 22.88 -28.82 3.22
N THR A 199 22.89 -28.00 4.28
CA THR A 199 21.80 -27.92 5.24
C THR A 199 21.52 -26.47 5.63
N ARG A 200 20.24 -26.09 5.64
CA ARG A 200 19.81 -24.73 6.00
C ARG A 200 19.98 -24.43 7.49
N LYS A 201 20.06 -25.46 8.32
CA LYS A 201 20.11 -25.38 9.78
C LYS A 201 21.49 -25.79 10.25
N HIS A 202 21.95 -25.27 11.38
CA HIS A 202 23.22 -25.70 11.99
C HIS A 202 23.07 -27.03 12.75
N ASP A 203 22.44 -28.01 12.09
CA ASP A 203 22.16 -29.33 12.62
C ASP A 203 23.43 -30.21 12.68
N ALA A 204 23.26 -31.48 13.06
CA ALA A 204 24.36 -32.45 13.13
C ALA A 204 25.14 -32.58 11.79
N THR A 205 24.49 -32.37 10.65
CA THR A 205 25.11 -32.40 9.32
C THR A 205 26.02 -31.19 9.13
N PHE A 206 25.55 -29.99 9.49
CA PHE A 206 26.34 -28.77 9.42
C PHE A 206 27.64 -28.91 10.22
N ILE A 207 27.52 -29.40 11.44
CA ILE A 207 28.64 -29.45 12.37
C ILE A 207 29.64 -30.54 12.00
N ALA A 208 29.16 -31.71 11.56
CA ALA A 208 30.04 -32.74 11.03
C ALA A 208 30.86 -32.24 9.84
N HIS A 209 30.29 -31.38 9.01
CA HIS A 209 30.97 -30.75 7.89
C HIS A 209 32.02 -29.73 8.37
N MET A 210 31.65 -28.83 9.29
CA MET A 210 32.58 -27.87 9.89
C MET A 210 33.75 -28.54 10.63
N ASP A 211 33.47 -29.60 11.42
CA ASP A 211 34.48 -30.39 12.14
C ASP A 211 35.47 -31.08 11.21
N ARG A 212 35.00 -31.55 10.06
CA ARG A 212 35.83 -32.22 9.05
C ARG A 212 36.83 -31.27 8.41
N TYR A 213 36.40 -30.05 8.08
CA TYR A 213 37.18 -29.12 7.25
C TYR A 213 37.92 -28.05 8.06
N MET A 214 37.44 -27.69 9.25
CA MET A 214 38.10 -26.73 10.14
C MET A 214 37.93 -27.14 11.61
N PRO A 215 38.67 -28.13 12.14
CA PRO A 215 38.48 -28.63 13.51
C PRO A 215 38.53 -27.57 14.63
N THR A 216 39.22 -26.44 14.38
CA THR A 216 39.34 -25.30 15.31
C THR A 216 38.25 -24.24 15.14
N TRP A 217 37.21 -24.48 14.32
CA TRP A 217 36.19 -23.49 13.98
C TRP A 217 35.48 -22.91 15.22
N ARG A 218 35.30 -23.70 16.28
CA ARG A 218 34.70 -23.23 17.55
C ARG A 218 35.54 -22.15 18.24
N GLU A 219 36.86 -22.24 18.18
CA GLU A 219 37.77 -21.23 18.77
C GLU A 219 37.76 -19.95 17.93
N VAL A 220 37.82 -20.09 16.60
CA VAL A 220 37.79 -18.96 15.65
C VAL A 220 36.45 -18.22 15.75
N ARG A 221 35.36 -18.97 15.90
CA ARG A 221 34.03 -18.44 16.09
C ARG A 221 33.89 -17.67 17.40
N LYS A 222 34.40 -18.24 18.51
CA LYS A 222 34.41 -17.55 19.80
C LYS A 222 35.18 -16.23 19.70
N GLU A 223 36.35 -16.23 19.08
CA GLU A 223 37.09 -14.99 18.82
C GLU A 223 36.27 -13.98 17.99
N LEU A 224 35.60 -14.44 16.94
CA LEU A 224 34.79 -13.58 16.08
C LEU A 224 33.60 -12.96 16.85
N ASN A 225 32.92 -13.76 17.68
CA ASN A 225 31.79 -13.32 18.51
C ASN A 225 32.22 -12.40 19.66
N ASP A 226 33.38 -12.66 20.27
CA ASP A 226 33.97 -11.78 21.29
C ASP A 226 34.46 -10.46 20.68
N SER A 227 34.66 -10.42 19.37
CA SER A 227 35.10 -9.24 18.64
C SER A 227 33.92 -8.36 18.23
N ARG A 228 33.66 -7.28 18.97
CA ARG A 228 32.56 -6.33 18.72
C ARG A 228 32.47 -5.85 17.26
N LEU A 229 31.25 -5.73 16.74
CA LEU A 229 30.90 -5.04 15.50
C LEU A 229 30.93 -3.51 15.74
N ASP A 230 31.36 -2.73 14.75
CA ASP A 230 31.42 -1.26 14.81
C ASP A 230 30.02 -0.61 14.70
N TYR A 231 29.93 0.61 15.21
CA TYR A 231 28.76 1.51 15.13
C TYR A 231 28.43 1.93 13.68
N TYR A 232 27.14 2.01 13.34
CA TYR A 232 26.61 2.37 12.01
C TYR A 232 25.65 3.57 12.09
N GLU A 233 25.64 4.44 11.07
CA GLU A 233 24.58 5.44 10.86
C GLU A 233 23.66 5.01 9.71
N ALA A 234 22.46 4.65 10.12
CA ALA A 234 21.24 4.38 9.36
C ALA A 234 20.90 5.48 8.37
N GLN A 235 20.73 5.16 7.08
CA GLN A 235 19.81 5.97 6.28
C GLN A 235 18.85 5.20 5.40
N ASP A 236 18.86 3.86 5.45
CA ASP A 236 17.79 3.01 4.91
C ASP A 236 17.71 1.72 5.74
N GLU A 237 17.28 1.86 7.00
CA GLU A 237 17.28 0.76 7.96
C GLU A 237 15.94 0.02 8.00
N SER A 238 16.03 -1.31 7.92
CA SER A 238 14.94 -2.23 8.26
C SER A 238 14.48 -2.02 9.71
N PRO A 239 13.21 -2.34 10.05
CA PRO A 239 12.70 -2.30 11.43
C PRO A 239 13.62 -2.99 12.44
N LEU A 240 14.23 -4.10 12.04
CA LEU A 240 15.22 -4.83 12.83
C LEU A 240 16.43 -3.97 13.18
N GLN A 241 17.00 -3.25 12.21
CA GLN A 241 18.13 -2.35 12.46
C GLN A 241 17.70 -1.14 13.31
N LYS A 242 16.48 -0.64 13.09
CA LYS A 242 15.94 0.47 13.88
C LYS A 242 15.68 0.08 15.32
N LEU A 243 15.26 -1.15 15.62
CA LEU A 243 14.89 -1.56 16.98
C LEU A 243 16.00 -2.31 17.71
N ILE A 244 16.92 -2.95 16.98
CA ILE A 244 17.99 -3.78 17.54
C ILE A 244 19.34 -3.25 17.06
N ASP A 245 20.02 -2.54 17.97
CA ASP A 245 21.44 -2.21 17.82
C ASP A 245 22.32 -3.30 18.46
N GLN A 246 23.64 -3.14 18.38
CA GLN A 246 24.58 -4.10 18.95
C GLN A 246 24.39 -4.32 20.46
N SER A 247 24.04 -3.27 21.22
CA SER A 247 23.83 -3.40 22.67
C SER A 247 22.60 -4.25 22.96
N ARG A 248 21.51 -4.02 22.25
CA ARG A 248 20.27 -4.81 22.40
C ARG A 248 20.46 -6.24 21.90
N TYR A 249 21.25 -6.44 20.84
CA TYR A 249 21.62 -7.77 20.39
C TYR A 249 22.33 -8.56 21.49
N ASP A 250 23.31 -7.95 22.17
CA ASP A 250 24.02 -8.61 23.27
C ASP A 250 23.06 -8.95 24.43
N ASP A 251 22.13 -8.04 24.78
CA ASP A 251 21.11 -8.29 25.81
C ASP A 251 20.18 -9.45 25.43
N ILE A 252 19.71 -9.51 24.17
CA ILE A 252 18.86 -10.57 23.64
C ILE A 252 19.60 -11.92 23.65
N ARG A 253 20.86 -11.91 23.20
CA ARG A 253 21.71 -13.11 23.18
C ARG A 253 21.91 -13.66 24.58
N ASP A 254 22.32 -12.82 25.52
CA ASP A 254 22.61 -13.25 26.89
C ASP A 254 21.35 -13.78 27.58
N ALA A 255 20.17 -13.19 27.26
CA ALA A 255 18.89 -13.66 27.75
C ALA A 255 18.47 -15.01 27.15
N ALA A 256 18.67 -15.22 25.84
CA ALA A 256 18.44 -16.51 25.18
C ALA A 256 19.32 -17.63 25.77
N ILE A 257 20.62 -17.34 25.98
CA ILE A 257 21.56 -18.26 26.61
C ILE A 257 21.11 -18.61 28.04
N THR A 258 20.66 -17.62 28.81
CA THR A 258 20.18 -17.83 30.17
C THR A 258 18.95 -18.72 30.19
N TYR A 259 17.96 -18.44 29.33
CA TYR A 259 16.72 -19.20 29.21
C TYR A 259 16.98 -20.69 28.91
N ILE A 260 17.83 -20.99 27.93
CA ILE A 260 18.18 -22.37 27.56
C ILE A 260 18.88 -23.11 28.71
N ASN A 261 19.78 -22.42 29.43
CA ASN A 261 20.50 -23.00 30.56
C ASN A 261 19.60 -23.26 31.78
N GLU A 262 18.59 -22.42 32.01
CA GLU A 262 17.65 -22.56 33.13
C GLU A 262 16.69 -23.74 32.93
N GLU A 263 16.24 -24.02 31.70
CA GLU A 263 15.46 -25.23 31.36
C GLU A 263 16.20 -26.53 31.76
N HIS A 264 17.54 -26.51 31.84
CA HIS A 264 18.39 -27.66 32.15
C HIS A 264 19.08 -27.55 33.52
N SER A 265 18.55 -26.72 34.43
CA SER A 265 19.14 -26.42 35.74
C SER A 265 19.28 -27.63 36.68
N GLY A 266 18.68 -28.80 36.34
CA GLY A 266 18.78 -30.06 37.08
C GLY A 266 19.76 -31.10 36.52
N GLU A 267 20.44 -30.84 35.39
CA GLU A 267 21.31 -31.82 34.73
C GLU A 267 22.79 -31.70 35.14
N THR A 268 23.49 -32.84 35.28
CA THR A 268 24.91 -32.88 35.69
C THR A 268 25.88 -32.25 34.69
N LYS A 269 25.47 -32.08 33.43
CA LYS A 269 26.20 -31.34 32.39
C LYS A 269 25.21 -30.38 31.76
N LYS A 270 25.57 -29.10 31.66
CA LYS A 270 24.70 -28.09 31.05
C LYS A 270 24.86 -28.09 29.53
N PRO A 271 23.79 -27.84 28.77
CA PRO A 271 23.91 -27.54 27.35
C PRO A 271 24.78 -26.31 27.12
N SER A 272 25.53 -26.30 26.03
CA SER A 272 26.29 -25.13 25.60
C SER A 272 25.57 -24.51 24.42
N VAL A 273 25.04 -23.30 24.58
CA VAL A 273 24.56 -22.53 23.43
C VAL A 273 25.77 -22.14 22.59
N VAL A 274 25.83 -22.70 21.39
CA VAL A 274 26.90 -22.53 20.44
C VAL A 274 26.65 -21.22 19.71
N ASP A 275 25.47 -21.05 19.08
CA ASP A 275 25.07 -19.86 18.31
C ASP A 275 23.74 -19.25 18.73
N VAL A 276 23.60 -17.96 18.44
CA VAL A 276 22.36 -17.20 18.57
C VAL A 276 22.26 -16.24 17.40
N GLU A 277 21.32 -16.49 16.50
CA GLU A 277 21.02 -15.60 15.38
C GLU A 277 19.65 -14.95 15.58
N ILE A 278 19.59 -13.63 15.36
CA ILE A 278 18.31 -12.93 15.26
C ILE A 278 17.82 -13.07 13.82
N GLU A 279 16.68 -13.73 13.66
CA GLU A 279 16.09 -14.00 12.36
C GLU A 279 15.15 -12.88 11.94
N ASN A 280 14.32 -12.38 12.86
CA ASN A 280 13.39 -11.31 12.54
C ASN A 280 12.89 -10.51 13.75
N VAL A 281 12.29 -9.36 13.46
CA VAL A 281 11.48 -8.57 14.40
C VAL A 281 10.06 -8.49 13.84
N ILE A 282 9.09 -8.97 14.61
CA ILE A 282 7.68 -9.00 14.22
C ILE A 282 6.81 -8.33 15.28
N ARG A 283 5.52 -8.17 14.97
CA ARG A 283 4.49 -7.73 15.92
C ARG A 283 4.87 -6.42 16.62
N ILE A 284 5.26 -5.43 15.82
CA ILE A 284 5.61 -4.11 16.34
C ILE A 284 4.31 -3.39 16.72
N GLU A 285 4.14 -3.12 18.00
CA GLU A 285 2.97 -2.46 18.56
C GLU A 285 3.37 -1.35 19.55
N GLN A 286 2.45 -0.44 19.82
CA GLN A 286 2.63 0.59 20.84
C GLN A 286 1.71 0.26 22.03
N PRO A 287 2.21 -0.40 23.10
CA PRO A 287 1.38 -0.70 24.27
C PRO A 287 1.05 0.55 25.09
N GLU A 288 1.99 1.51 25.18
CA GLU A 288 1.90 2.71 26.01
C GLU A 288 2.54 3.91 25.30
N ASP A 289 2.23 5.13 25.78
CA ASP A 289 2.76 6.36 25.19
C ASP A 289 4.29 6.43 25.24
N GLY A 290 4.91 6.50 24.05
CA GLY A 290 6.37 6.52 23.91
C GLY A 290 7.06 5.17 24.13
N VAL A 291 6.31 4.06 24.18
CA VAL A 291 6.87 2.70 24.30
C VAL A 291 6.50 1.90 23.06
N ILE A 292 7.47 1.26 22.41
CA ILE A 292 7.23 0.25 21.37
C ILE A 292 7.53 -1.13 21.95
N ALA A 293 6.60 -2.07 21.75
CA ALA A 293 6.80 -3.48 21.99
C ALA A 293 6.95 -4.23 20.66
N PHE A 294 7.75 -5.28 20.66
CA PHE A 294 7.99 -6.12 19.49
C PHE A 294 8.47 -7.51 19.90
N ASP A 295 8.22 -8.49 19.06
CA ASP A 295 8.71 -9.85 19.26
C ASP A 295 9.96 -10.07 18.39
N VAL A 296 11.03 -10.56 19.01
CA VAL A 296 12.28 -10.94 18.34
C VAL A 296 12.31 -12.45 18.18
N ILE A 297 12.42 -12.91 16.94
CA ILE A 297 12.57 -14.33 16.61
C ILE A 297 14.05 -14.65 16.53
N VAL A 298 14.45 -15.63 17.33
CA VAL A 298 15.86 -16.01 17.52
C VAL A 298 16.02 -17.51 17.30
N SER A 299 16.98 -17.90 16.47
CA SER A 299 17.45 -19.28 16.34
C SER A 299 18.70 -19.47 17.20
N CYS A 300 18.76 -20.59 17.93
CA CYS A 300 19.84 -20.91 18.85
C CYS A 300 20.35 -22.33 18.59
N ASP A 301 21.65 -22.45 18.35
CA ASP A 301 22.28 -23.77 18.25
C ASP A 301 22.73 -24.22 19.62
N VAL A 302 22.31 -25.41 20.03
CA VAL A 302 22.58 -25.92 21.37
C VAL A 302 23.31 -27.23 21.27
N GLU A 303 24.52 -27.29 21.84
CA GLU A 303 25.28 -28.52 22.04
C GLU A 303 24.79 -29.22 23.30
N MET A 304 24.17 -30.39 23.12
CA MET A 304 23.69 -31.21 24.22
C MET A 304 24.78 -32.15 24.70
N PRO A 305 25.03 -32.23 26.01
CA PRO A 305 26.06 -33.09 26.56
C PRO A 305 25.67 -34.56 26.43
N SER A 306 26.55 -35.35 25.83
CA SER A 306 26.40 -36.82 25.72
C SER A 306 27.27 -37.56 26.75
N SER A 307 26.83 -38.77 27.11
CA SER A 307 27.59 -39.75 27.89
C SER A 307 28.63 -40.50 27.02
N SER A 308 28.46 -40.51 25.69
CA SER A 308 29.52 -40.86 24.73
C SER A 308 30.34 -39.60 24.38
N ARG A 309 31.61 -39.73 23.99
CA ARG A 309 32.55 -38.59 23.77
C ARG A 309 32.11 -37.54 22.73
N LYS A 310 30.97 -37.69 22.04
CA LYS A 310 30.42 -36.73 21.09
C LYS A 310 29.00 -36.34 21.52
N GLY A 311 28.81 -35.07 21.88
CA GLY A 311 27.48 -34.46 22.06
C GLY A 311 26.66 -34.50 20.77
N TYR A 312 25.36 -34.23 20.88
CA TYR A 312 24.50 -33.99 19.71
C TYR A 312 24.03 -32.53 19.73
N PHE A 313 23.70 -31.99 18.56
CA PHE A 313 23.29 -30.60 18.44
C PHE A 313 21.80 -30.52 18.13
N ALA A 314 21.15 -29.54 18.73
CA ALA A 314 19.75 -29.23 18.52
C ALA A 314 19.61 -27.73 18.24
N GLU A 315 18.91 -27.40 17.17
CA GLU A 315 18.48 -26.03 16.88
C GLU A 315 17.22 -25.74 17.70
N ARG A 316 17.18 -24.58 18.36
CA ARG A 316 16.05 -24.12 19.18
C ARG A 316 15.61 -22.74 18.73
N TRP A 317 14.31 -22.59 18.52
CA TRP A 317 13.70 -21.32 18.13
C TRP A 317 13.01 -20.69 19.34
N LEU A 318 13.34 -19.42 19.60
CA LEU A 318 12.82 -18.64 20.71
C LEU A 318 12.15 -17.37 20.19
N LYS A 319 11.02 -17.04 20.79
CA LYS A 319 10.36 -15.74 20.65
C LYS A 319 10.59 -14.93 21.92
N ILE A 320 11.24 -13.79 21.77
CA ILE A 320 11.61 -12.89 22.87
C ILE A 320 10.76 -11.63 22.75
N HIS A 321 9.83 -11.43 23.68
CA HIS A 321 9.00 -10.23 23.74
C HIS A 321 9.80 -9.09 24.37
N CYS A 322 10.00 -8.02 23.61
CA CYS A 322 10.82 -6.87 23.98
C CYS A 322 9.97 -5.61 24.06
N GLN A 323 10.38 -4.69 24.93
CA GLN A 323 9.87 -3.33 24.99
C GLN A 323 11.03 -2.34 24.95
N VAL A 324 10.83 -1.22 24.28
CA VAL A 324 11.76 -0.11 24.27
C VAL A 324 10.99 1.16 24.55
N THR A 325 11.43 1.91 25.56
CA THR A 325 10.99 3.29 25.70
C THR A 325 11.76 4.11 24.69
N LEU A 326 11.07 5.01 24.02
CA LEU A 326 11.68 5.78 22.97
C LEU A 326 11.77 7.24 23.43
N GLY A 327 13.00 7.76 23.48
CA GLY A 327 13.33 9.13 23.87
C GLY A 327 14.21 9.80 22.80
N ILE A 328 15.12 10.69 23.21
CA ILE A 328 16.17 11.25 22.33
C ILE A 328 17.11 10.13 21.85
N ASP A 329 17.21 9.06 22.63
CA ASP A 329 17.75 7.75 22.33
C ASP A 329 16.68 6.67 22.59
N MET A 330 16.82 5.49 21.99
CA MET A 330 15.95 4.33 22.28
C MET A 330 16.31 3.68 23.63
N SER A 331 16.28 4.46 24.70
CA SER A 331 16.73 4.06 26.04
C SER A 331 15.69 3.21 26.77
N GLY A 332 16.14 2.32 27.66
CA GLY A 332 15.22 1.49 28.45
C GLY A 332 14.65 0.29 27.69
N PHE A 333 15.47 -0.33 26.84
CA PHE A 333 15.20 -1.68 26.32
C PHE A 333 15.00 -2.67 27.47
N ARG A 334 13.94 -3.49 27.40
CA ARG A 334 13.57 -4.50 28.40
C ARG A 334 13.07 -5.74 27.70
N ILE A 335 13.56 -6.89 28.17
CA ILE A 335 13.02 -8.19 27.79
C ILE A 335 11.91 -8.53 28.78
N MET A 336 10.70 -8.72 28.25
CA MET A 336 9.48 -8.90 29.03
C MET A 336 9.16 -10.39 29.22
N SER A 337 9.36 -11.20 28.19
CA SER A 337 9.19 -12.65 28.26
C SER A 337 9.99 -13.35 27.16
N ILE A 338 10.30 -14.63 27.39
CA ILE A 338 10.96 -15.51 26.42
C ILE A 338 10.14 -16.80 26.39
N GLY A 339 9.87 -17.31 25.20
CA GLY A 339 9.20 -18.59 25.03
C GLY A 339 9.72 -19.33 23.79
N ALA A 340 9.55 -20.65 23.78
CA ALA A 340 9.81 -21.44 22.58
C ALA A 340 8.80 -21.09 21.47
N CYS A 341 9.27 -21.11 20.22
CA CYS A 341 8.41 -20.99 19.05
C CYS A 341 8.85 -22.00 17.98
N GLU A 342 7.99 -22.17 16.98
CA GLU A 342 8.36 -22.89 15.75
C GLU A 342 9.12 -21.96 14.80
N PRO A 343 9.92 -22.51 13.86
CA PRO A 343 10.46 -21.74 12.75
C PRO A 343 9.31 -21.06 12.00
N GLN A 344 9.35 -19.73 11.92
CA GLN A 344 8.34 -18.97 11.18
C GLN A 344 8.73 -18.84 9.72
N GLU A 345 7.77 -19.02 8.81
CA GLU A 345 8.01 -18.75 7.40
C GLU A 345 8.15 -17.24 7.16
N GLU A 346 8.89 -16.83 6.13
CA GLU A 346 9.06 -15.42 5.79
C GLU A 346 7.73 -14.72 5.46
N SER A 347 6.72 -15.51 5.03
CA SER A 347 5.33 -15.07 4.81
C SER A 347 4.55 -14.80 6.08
N ASP A 348 4.89 -15.46 7.19
CA ASP A 348 4.18 -15.33 8.47
C ASP A 348 4.56 -14.05 9.23
N ASN A 349 5.62 -13.38 8.75
CA ASN A 349 6.20 -12.22 9.41
C ASN A 349 5.61 -10.92 8.90
N ASP A 350 5.38 -9.99 9.83
CA ASP A 350 5.03 -8.62 9.49
C ASP A 350 6.12 -7.99 8.62
N ARG A 351 5.78 -7.67 7.37
CA ARG A 351 6.63 -6.83 6.52
C ARG A 351 6.41 -5.38 6.91
N LEU A 352 7.47 -4.70 7.31
CA LEU A 352 7.40 -3.32 7.77
C LEU A 352 8.38 -2.47 6.96
N SER A 353 7.94 -1.26 6.62
CA SER A 353 8.79 -0.25 6.01
C SER A 353 9.87 0.18 7.00
N GLY A 354 10.90 0.88 6.49
CA GLY A 354 11.88 1.51 7.37
C GLY A 354 11.22 2.43 8.40
N GLU A 355 10.09 3.07 8.11
CA GLU A 355 9.38 3.97 9.03
C GLU A 355 8.42 3.24 9.99
N LEU A 356 8.56 1.91 10.14
CA LEU A 356 7.72 1.05 10.96
C LEU A 356 6.25 1.02 10.53
N VAL A 357 5.97 1.31 9.25
CA VAL A 357 4.63 1.14 8.66
C VAL A 357 4.49 -0.29 8.17
N PRO A 358 3.47 -1.05 8.59
CA PRO A 358 3.25 -2.39 8.08
C PRO A 358 2.81 -2.33 6.63
N ILE A 359 3.38 -3.20 5.81
CA ILE A 359 3.10 -3.34 4.38
C ILE A 359 2.15 -4.53 4.23
N ILE A 360 0.87 -4.23 4.08
CA ILE A 360 -0.21 -5.23 4.04
C ILE A 360 -0.67 -5.36 2.60
N ALA A 361 -0.52 -6.53 1.97
CA ALA A 361 -1.00 -6.73 0.61
C ALA A 361 -2.55 -6.84 0.57
N ARG A 362 -3.16 -6.56 -0.60
CA ARG A 362 -4.63 -6.48 -0.73
C ARG A 362 -5.32 -7.81 -0.41
N ASP A 363 -4.68 -8.93 -0.74
CA ASP A 363 -5.12 -10.28 -0.43
C ASP A 363 -5.06 -10.61 1.08
N GLN A 364 -4.29 -9.85 1.86
CA GLN A 364 -4.19 -9.99 3.33
C GLN A 364 -5.17 -9.09 4.10
N PHE A 365 -5.96 -8.24 3.43
CA PHE A 365 -6.86 -7.31 4.12
C PHE A 365 -7.94 -8.00 4.93
N ASP A 366 -8.42 -9.16 4.47
CA ASP A 366 -9.41 -9.95 5.19
C ASP A 366 -8.78 -10.56 6.46
N ASP A 367 -7.56 -11.09 6.37
CA ASP A 367 -6.81 -11.59 7.54
C ASP A 367 -6.58 -10.50 8.60
N GLU A 368 -6.25 -9.28 8.17
CA GLU A 368 -6.05 -8.15 9.09
C GLU A 368 -7.36 -7.68 9.74
N ALA A 369 -8.48 -7.72 9.01
CA ALA A 369 -9.79 -7.48 9.60
C ALA A 369 -10.15 -8.57 10.63
N GLU A 370 -9.84 -9.84 10.35
CA GLU A 370 -10.07 -10.94 11.28
C GLU A 370 -9.20 -10.84 12.53
N LYS A 371 -7.92 -10.45 12.42
CA LYS A 371 -7.05 -10.16 13.56
C LYS A 371 -7.61 -9.02 14.42
N PHE A 372 -8.07 -7.95 13.79
CA PHE A 372 -8.70 -6.82 14.48
C PHE A 372 -9.95 -7.29 15.25
N LEU A 373 -10.85 -8.02 14.60
CA LEU A 373 -12.09 -8.49 15.20
C LEU A 373 -11.86 -9.56 16.27
N SER A 374 -10.87 -10.44 16.11
CA SER A 374 -10.52 -11.43 17.14
C SER A 374 -10.16 -10.75 18.47
N ARG A 375 -9.59 -9.55 18.42
CA ARG A 375 -9.24 -8.76 19.59
C ARG A 375 -10.41 -7.98 20.18
N TYR A 376 -11.26 -7.37 19.35
CA TYR A 376 -12.26 -6.39 19.81
C TYR A 376 -13.72 -6.86 19.70
N CYS A 377 -14.02 -7.84 18.85
CA CYS A 377 -15.38 -8.33 18.58
C CYS A 377 -15.36 -9.74 17.96
N ALA A 378 -14.90 -10.74 18.74
CA ALA A 378 -14.75 -12.10 18.22
C ALA A 378 -16.07 -12.73 17.73
N GLU A 379 -17.21 -12.34 18.32
CA GLU A 379 -18.54 -12.83 17.91
C GLU A 379 -18.89 -12.54 16.45
N ALA A 380 -18.37 -11.44 15.89
CA ALA A 380 -18.60 -11.05 14.49
C ALA A 380 -17.93 -12.01 13.48
N LEU A 381 -16.98 -12.84 13.93
CA LEU A 381 -16.31 -13.87 13.15
C LEU A 381 -17.07 -15.20 13.13
N ASP A 382 -18.03 -15.38 14.05
CA ASP A 382 -18.81 -16.61 14.17
C ASP A 382 -20.25 -16.44 13.72
N LYS A 383 -20.83 -15.25 13.89
CA LYS A 383 -22.22 -14.96 13.52
C LYS A 383 -22.34 -13.67 12.71
N PRO A 384 -23.13 -13.66 11.62
CA PRO A 384 -23.44 -12.43 10.87
C PRO A 384 -24.09 -11.42 11.81
N THR A 385 -23.37 -10.36 12.16
CA THR A 385 -23.79 -9.40 13.19
C THR A 385 -23.33 -8.00 12.82
N ARG A 386 -24.14 -7.00 13.14
CA ARG A 386 -23.74 -5.60 13.09
C ARG A 386 -22.57 -5.34 14.04
N VAL A 387 -21.38 -5.09 13.48
CA VAL A 387 -20.18 -4.79 14.29
C VAL A 387 -20.36 -3.49 15.07
N PRO A 388 -20.25 -3.48 16.41
CA PRO A 388 -20.50 -2.29 17.22
C PRO A 388 -19.26 -1.38 17.24
N ILE A 389 -18.94 -0.76 16.10
CA ILE A 389 -17.65 -0.08 15.89
C ILE A 389 -17.43 1.10 16.83
N GLU A 390 -18.47 1.82 17.24
CA GLU A 390 -18.38 2.90 18.21
C GLU A 390 -18.04 2.38 19.62
N ARG A 391 -18.57 1.21 19.98
CA ARG A 391 -18.19 0.54 21.23
C ARG A 391 -16.75 0.05 21.16
N ILE A 392 -16.34 -0.53 20.03
CA ILE A 392 -14.94 -0.95 19.80
C ILE A 392 -14.00 0.26 19.95
N ALA A 393 -14.34 1.41 19.37
CA ALA A 393 -13.56 2.63 19.54
C ALA A 393 -13.42 3.01 21.03
N SER A 394 -14.52 2.97 21.79
CA SER A 394 -14.48 3.20 23.25
C SER A 394 -13.62 2.17 23.99
N ASP A 395 -13.71 0.88 23.64
CA ASP A 395 -12.91 -0.19 24.24
C ASP A 395 -11.41 -0.06 23.90
N MET A 396 -11.09 0.60 22.77
CA MET A 396 -9.73 1.01 22.38
C MET A 396 -9.24 2.28 23.11
N GLY A 397 -10.09 2.89 23.96
CA GLY A 397 -9.80 4.14 24.66
C GLY A 397 -9.94 5.38 23.78
N LEU A 398 -10.68 5.29 22.66
CA LEU A 398 -10.86 6.39 21.73
C LEU A 398 -12.12 7.19 22.04
N GLN A 399 -12.01 8.52 21.89
CA GLN A 399 -13.14 9.44 21.96
C GLN A 399 -13.54 9.89 20.55
N ILE A 400 -14.83 9.80 20.21
CA ILE A 400 -15.36 10.28 18.93
C ILE A 400 -15.97 11.68 19.13
N ILE A 401 -15.63 12.63 18.26
CA ILE A 401 -16.12 14.01 18.24
C ILE A 401 -16.66 14.35 16.85
N GLU A 402 -17.85 14.93 16.77
CA GLU A 402 -18.60 15.12 15.51
C GLU A 402 -19.09 16.57 15.30
N ASP A 403 -18.62 17.53 16.10
CA ASP A 403 -19.11 18.92 16.10
C ASP A 403 -18.14 19.90 15.41
N VAL A 404 -17.04 19.42 14.84
CA VAL A 404 -16.00 20.24 14.22
C VAL A 404 -15.89 19.93 12.71
N PRO A 405 -16.22 20.90 11.82
CA PRO A 405 -15.88 20.80 10.41
C PRO A 405 -14.36 20.70 10.22
N LEU A 406 -13.90 19.69 9.48
CA LEU A 406 -12.47 19.40 9.33
C LEU A 406 -11.80 20.25 8.25
N SER A 407 -12.59 20.79 7.32
CA SER A 407 -12.12 21.66 6.24
C SER A 407 -13.27 22.45 5.63
N ASP A 408 -13.01 23.61 5.03
CA ASP A 408 -14.06 24.43 4.43
C ASP A 408 -14.75 23.69 3.26
N GLU A 409 -13.98 22.98 2.44
CA GLU A 409 -14.43 22.28 1.21
C GLU A 409 -14.84 20.80 1.42
N LEU A 410 -14.97 20.32 2.66
CA LEU A 410 -15.16 18.89 2.98
C LEU A 410 -14.14 18.04 2.21
N ILE A 411 -12.86 18.17 2.53
CA ILE A 411 -11.72 17.43 1.98
C ILE A 411 -11.40 16.19 2.83
N TYR A 412 -11.71 16.24 4.12
CA TYR A 412 -11.43 15.19 5.09
C TYR A 412 -12.72 14.65 5.71
N PHE A 413 -12.85 13.32 5.78
CA PHE A 413 -13.99 12.67 6.44
C PHE A 413 -13.74 12.43 7.92
N GLY A 414 -12.53 11.99 8.25
CA GLY A 414 -12.12 11.64 9.59
C GLY A 414 -10.70 12.14 9.88
N THR A 415 -10.38 12.28 11.15
CA THR A 415 -9.02 12.57 11.62
C THR A 415 -8.79 11.90 12.97
N ILE A 416 -7.90 10.91 13.00
CA ILE A 416 -7.40 10.31 14.25
C ILE A 416 -6.19 11.08 14.78
N ILE A 417 -6.17 11.32 16.09
CA ILE A 417 -5.10 12.06 16.78
C ILE A 417 -4.18 11.11 17.54
N PHE A 418 -2.91 11.09 17.15
CA PHE A 418 -1.85 10.32 17.79
C PHE A 418 -1.03 11.13 18.79
N ASP A 419 -1.03 12.46 18.72
CA ASP A 419 -0.34 13.29 19.71
C ASP A 419 -1.13 14.58 20.02
N ASN A 420 -0.98 15.06 21.25
CA ASN A 420 -1.67 16.27 21.70
C ASN A 420 -1.17 17.49 20.91
N GLY A 421 -2.07 18.37 20.48
CA GLY A 421 -1.67 19.64 19.85
C GLY A 421 -2.68 20.20 18.86
N ASN A 422 -2.24 21.15 18.05
CA ASN A 422 -3.07 21.72 16.99
C ASN A 422 -2.92 20.87 15.71
N VAL A 423 -4.05 20.63 15.05
CA VAL A 423 -4.09 20.03 13.72
C VAL A 423 -4.20 21.15 12.69
N LEU A 424 -3.39 21.04 11.64
CA LEU A 424 -3.32 22.02 10.56
C LEU A 424 -3.97 21.47 9.28
N ASP A 425 -4.38 22.33 8.35
CA ASP A 425 -4.72 21.96 6.98
C ASP A 425 -3.51 22.08 6.02
N LYS A 426 -3.77 21.84 4.73
CA LYS A 426 -2.81 22.01 3.62
C LYS A 426 -2.23 23.43 3.51
N HIS A 427 -2.90 24.44 4.07
CA HIS A 427 -2.49 25.84 4.09
C HIS A 427 -1.89 26.28 5.44
N ARG A 428 -1.62 25.33 6.35
CA ARG A 428 -1.12 25.56 7.71
C ARG A 428 -2.08 26.38 8.59
N LYS A 429 -3.37 26.42 8.25
CA LYS A 429 -4.44 26.97 9.10
C LYS A 429 -4.80 25.93 10.14
N ILE A 430 -5.00 26.35 11.39
CA ILE A 430 -5.43 25.44 12.46
C ILE A 430 -6.89 25.05 12.22
N THR A 431 -7.14 23.75 11.98
CA THR A 431 -8.49 23.18 11.84
C THR A 431 -9.03 22.70 13.18
N ILE A 432 -8.19 22.04 13.97
CA ILE A 432 -8.54 21.57 15.32
C ILE A 432 -7.55 22.15 16.32
N ARG A 433 -8.07 22.85 17.34
CA ARG A 433 -7.27 23.43 18.43
C ARG A 433 -7.19 22.47 19.59
N ASN A 434 -6.00 22.29 20.16
CA ASN A 434 -5.76 21.49 21.36
C ASN A 434 -6.34 20.07 21.30
N ALA A 435 -6.25 19.44 20.12
CA ALA A 435 -6.66 18.07 19.90
C ALA A 435 -5.96 17.14 20.91
N LYS A 436 -6.71 16.16 21.42
CA LYS A 436 -6.21 15.19 22.40
C LYS A 436 -5.87 13.88 21.71
N ARG A 437 -4.76 13.26 22.11
CA ARG A 437 -4.41 11.90 21.69
C ARG A 437 -5.56 10.94 22.01
N GLY A 438 -5.81 9.99 21.11
CA GLY A 438 -6.93 9.06 21.22
C GLY A 438 -8.27 9.70 20.89
N THR A 439 -8.30 10.77 20.11
CA THR A 439 -9.55 11.38 19.64
C THR A 439 -9.70 11.14 18.15
N ILE A 440 -10.89 10.69 17.74
CA ILE A 440 -11.36 10.65 16.35
C ILE A 440 -12.27 11.87 16.15
N TYR A 441 -11.89 12.77 15.25
CA TYR A 441 -12.77 13.81 14.76
C TYR A 441 -13.42 13.36 13.45
N LEU A 442 -14.74 13.43 13.38
CA LEU A 442 -15.51 13.20 12.16
C LEU A 442 -16.10 14.53 11.72
N ASP A 443 -16.03 14.82 10.42
CA ASP A 443 -16.71 16.00 9.89
C ASP A 443 -18.24 15.79 10.00
N PRO A 444 -19.01 16.70 10.62
CA PRO A 444 -20.45 16.54 10.81
C PRO A 444 -21.19 16.26 9.50
N ARG A 445 -20.71 16.81 8.38
CA ARG A 445 -21.32 16.63 7.05
C ARG A 445 -21.23 15.20 6.54
N VAL A 446 -20.31 14.38 7.05
CA VAL A 446 -20.23 12.95 6.69
C VAL A 446 -21.52 12.21 7.05
N SER A 447 -22.16 12.59 8.15
CA SER A 447 -23.41 11.98 8.62
C SER A 447 -24.65 12.50 7.89
N TYR A 448 -24.60 13.72 7.34
CA TYR A 448 -25.77 14.41 6.77
C TYR A 448 -25.77 14.49 5.23
N GLU A 449 -24.60 14.55 4.58
CA GLU A 449 -24.46 14.79 3.13
C GLU A 449 -24.17 13.52 2.31
N ARG A 450 -24.04 12.34 2.95
CA ARG A 450 -23.65 11.07 2.29
C ARG A 450 -24.57 9.91 2.66
N SER A 451 -24.34 8.76 2.01
CA SER A 451 -25.14 7.54 2.18
C SER A 451 -25.02 6.96 3.59
N VAL A 452 -26.11 6.31 4.03
CA VAL A 452 -26.19 5.53 5.27
C VAL A 452 -24.98 4.59 5.39
N GLY A 453 -24.33 4.57 6.56
CA GLY A 453 -23.16 3.72 6.83
C GLY A 453 -21.79 4.35 6.57
N THR A 454 -21.71 5.51 5.89
CA THR A 454 -20.42 6.20 5.62
C THR A 454 -19.66 6.52 6.91
N LYS A 455 -20.38 7.04 7.91
CA LYS A 455 -19.85 7.32 9.25
C LYS A 455 -19.16 6.10 9.87
N ARG A 456 -19.82 4.94 9.87
CA ARG A 456 -19.31 3.72 10.50
C ARG A 456 -18.06 3.21 9.81
N THR A 457 -18.02 3.28 8.48
CA THR A 457 -16.82 2.96 7.70
C THR A 457 -15.67 3.90 8.05
N THR A 458 -15.93 5.21 8.19
CA THR A 458 -14.91 6.15 8.65
C THR A 458 -14.43 5.82 10.06
N VAL A 459 -15.33 5.53 11.02
CA VAL A 459 -14.91 5.13 12.37
C VAL A 459 -14.05 3.85 12.34
N ALA A 460 -14.45 2.83 11.56
CA ALA A 460 -13.66 1.61 11.40
C ALA A 460 -12.27 1.87 10.81
N HIS A 461 -12.19 2.77 9.83
CA HIS A 461 -10.95 3.23 9.21
C HIS A 461 -10.03 3.92 10.24
N GLU A 462 -10.54 4.87 11.01
CA GLU A 462 -9.77 5.56 12.06
C GLU A 462 -9.35 4.61 13.20
N CYS A 463 -10.22 3.66 13.58
CA CYS A 463 -9.87 2.61 14.53
C CYS A 463 -8.74 1.72 14.00
N PHE A 464 -8.76 1.37 12.72
CA PHE A 464 -7.67 0.61 12.11
C PHE A 464 -6.36 1.40 12.10
N HIS A 465 -6.40 2.71 11.82
CA HIS A 465 -5.22 3.57 12.00
C HIS A 465 -4.68 3.50 13.42
N TRP A 466 -5.55 3.65 14.42
CA TRP A 466 -5.14 3.52 15.81
C TRP A 466 -4.56 2.15 16.15
N HIS A 467 -5.14 1.07 15.60
CA HIS A 467 -4.68 -0.28 15.85
C HIS A 467 -3.29 -0.55 15.26
N ARG A 468 -3.03 -0.07 14.04
CA ARG A 468 -1.91 -0.57 13.23
C ARG A 468 -0.81 0.45 12.95
N HIS A 469 -1.08 1.75 13.06
CA HIS A 469 -0.15 2.80 12.63
C HIS A 469 0.53 3.57 13.76
N GLN A 470 0.24 3.24 15.02
CA GLN A 470 0.91 3.85 16.18
C GLN A 470 2.45 3.85 16.12
N PRO A 471 3.14 2.75 15.75
CA PRO A 471 4.61 2.72 15.70
C PRO A 471 5.24 3.81 14.82
N TYR A 472 4.61 4.13 13.69
CA TYR A 472 5.04 5.20 12.78
C TYR A 472 5.02 6.57 13.48
N HIS A 473 3.91 6.90 14.15
CA HIS A 473 3.74 8.20 14.81
C HIS A 473 4.73 8.41 15.96
N VAL A 474 4.98 7.34 16.71
CA VAL A 474 5.98 7.34 17.77
C VAL A 474 7.35 7.68 17.19
N LEU A 475 7.77 7.00 16.12
CA LEU A 475 9.04 7.27 15.44
C LEU A 475 9.14 8.72 14.92
N MET A 476 8.09 9.23 14.26
CA MET A 476 8.08 10.60 13.71
C MET A 476 8.22 11.66 14.81
N LYS A 477 7.56 11.46 15.95
CA LYS A 477 7.68 12.34 17.12
C LYS A 477 9.11 12.42 17.64
N MET A 478 9.86 11.31 17.63
CA MET A 478 11.23 11.25 18.15
C MET A 478 12.26 11.90 17.27
N ILE A 479 12.18 11.69 15.95
CA ILE A 479 13.13 12.31 15.02
C ILE A 479 12.91 13.83 14.89
N GLY A 480 11.98 14.40 15.66
CA GLY A 480 11.67 15.82 15.64
C GLY A 480 11.04 16.25 14.33
N ALA A 481 10.38 15.32 13.61
CA ALA A 481 9.59 15.65 12.44
C ALA A 481 8.43 16.54 12.91
N ASN A 482 8.62 17.85 12.79
CA ASN A 482 7.64 18.83 13.22
C ASN A 482 6.58 19.03 12.12
N ASP A 483 6.10 17.93 11.56
CA ASP A 483 5.05 17.90 10.56
C ASP A 483 3.70 17.57 11.22
N ASN A 484 2.62 17.90 10.52
CA ASN A 484 1.26 17.61 10.96
C ASN A 484 0.98 16.09 10.96
N LEU A 485 1.76 15.37 10.17
CA LEU A 485 1.57 13.97 9.81
C LEU A 485 1.98 13.02 10.95
N GLY A 486 3.07 13.31 11.66
CA GLY A 486 3.42 12.59 12.87
C GLY A 486 2.39 12.74 14.00
N ARG A 487 1.60 13.82 14.00
CA ARG A 487 0.60 14.12 15.05
C ARG A 487 -0.78 13.53 14.78
N ALA A 488 -1.25 13.63 13.54
CA ALA A 488 -2.59 13.24 13.16
C ALA A 488 -2.58 12.62 11.75
N ILE A 489 -3.43 11.62 11.54
CA ILE A 489 -3.76 11.15 10.20
C ILE A 489 -5.08 11.79 9.83
N GLN A 490 -5.11 12.47 8.69
CA GLN A 490 -6.31 13.13 8.17
C GLN A 490 -6.79 12.34 6.96
N CYS A 491 -7.88 11.60 7.12
CA CYS A 491 -8.46 10.77 6.07
C CYS A 491 -8.97 11.65 4.93
N GLN A 492 -8.23 11.67 3.82
CA GLN A 492 -8.59 12.43 2.63
C GLN A 492 -9.66 11.71 1.83
N ILE A 493 -10.59 12.49 1.28
CA ILE A 493 -11.63 12.01 0.37
C ILE A 493 -11.03 11.54 -0.95
N ALA A 494 -10.04 12.28 -1.46
CA ALA A 494 -9.29 11.87 -2.64
C ALA A 494 -8.35 10.70 -2.29
N ALA A 495 -8.31 9.67 -3.14
CA ALA A 495 -7.27 8.63 -3.06
C ALA A 495 -5.92 9.20 -3.49
N ASN A 496 -4.82 8.76 -2.87
CA ASN A 496 -3.49 9.10 -3.33
C ASN A 496 -3.20 8.43 -4.69
N THR A 497 -2.56 9.18 -5.59
CA THR A 497 -2.53 8.93 -7.05
C THR A 497 -1.16 8.50 -7.59
N ALA A 498 -0.19 8.26 -6.72
CA ALA A 498 1.13 7.78 -7.13
C ALA A 498 1.09 6.28 -7.48
N GLU A 499 2.01 5.81 -8.33
CA GLU A 499 2.32 4.37 -8.43
C GLU A 499 2.79 3.87 -7.05
N SER A 500 2.45 2.65 -6.66
CA SER A 500 2.83 2.07 -5.35
C SER A 500 4.33 2.20 -5.06
N ASP A 501 5.15 2.18 -6.11
CA ASP A 501 6.60 2.30 -6.05
C ASP A 501 7.10 3.69 -5.60
N LYS A 502 6.22 4.70 -5.60
CA LYS A 502 6.49 6.08 -5.18
C LYS A 502 5.71 6.47 -3.92
N TRP A 503 4.96 5.55 -3.32
CA TRP A 503 4.14 5.82 -2.14
C TRP A 503 5.02 6.12 -0.93
N LYS A 504 4.65 7.17 -0.21
CA LYS A 504 5.17 7.47 1.11
C LYS A 504 4.45 6.60 2.15
N ALA A 505 4.98 6.55 3.37
CA ALA A 505 4.35 5.84 4.49
C ALA A 505 2.84 6.14 4.63
N VAL A 506 2.45 7.40 4.53
CA VAL A 506 1.05 7.85 4.65
C VAL A 506 0.14 7.20 3.63
N ASP A 507 0.64 7.07 2.41
CA ASP A 507 -0.13 6.58 1.29
C ASP A 507 -0.44 5.10 1.48
N TRP A 508 0.55 4.34 1.97
CA TRP A 508 0.38 2.96 2.41
C TRP A 508 -0.64 2.86 3.55
N MET A 509 -0.49 3.67 4.61
CA MET A 509 -1.39 3.67 5.77
C MET A 509 -2.85 3.95 5.39
N GLU A 510 -3.09 4.95 4.54
CA GLU A 510 -4.42 5.31 4.06
C GLU A 510 -5.03 4.23 3.17
N TRP A 511 -4.25 3.70 2.23
CA TRP A 511 -4.72 2.67 1.31
C TRP A 511 -5.12 1.39 2.05
N GLN A 512 -4.30 0.92 2.98
CA GLN A 512 -4.61 -0.29 3.75
C GLN A 512 -5.79 -0.06 4.72
N ALA A 513 -5.88 1.10 5.37
CA ALA A 513 -7.04 1.41 6.20
C ALA A 513 -8.35 1.50 5.39
N LYS A 514 -8.33 2.09 4.19
CA LYS A 514 -9.49 2.12 3.27
C LYS A 514 -9.89 0.72 2.82
N GLY A 515 -8.93 -0.17 2.62
CA GLY A 515 -9.17 -1.55 2.22
C GLY A 515 -9.71 -2.44 3.35
N VAL A 516 -9.17 -2.30 4.56
CA VAL A 516 -9.51 -3.15 5.71
C VAL A 516 -10.81 -2.71 6.39
N ALA A 517 -11.13 -1.41 6.45
CA ALA A 517 -12.32 -0.92 7.17
C ALA A 517 -13.66 -1.57 6.73
N PRO A 518 -13.96 -1.73 5.42
CA PRO A 518 -15.15 -2.44 4.97
C PRO A 518 -15.17 -3.93 5.40
N ARG A 519 -14.00 -4.56 5.49
CA ARG A 519 -13.84 -5.97 5.90
C ARG A 519 -13.99 -6.15 7.39
N ILE A 520 -13.65 -5.14 8.19
CA ILE A 520 -14.00 -5.10 9.62
C ILE A 520 -15.51 -5.09 9.80
N LEU A 521 -16.23 -4.26 9.02
CA LEU A 521 -17.68 -4.15 9.14
C LEU A 521 -18.45 -5.35 8.56
N MET A 522 -17.89 -5.99 7.52
CA MET A 522 -18.45 -7.15 6.84
C MET A 522 -17.40 -8.27 6.73
N PRO A 523 -17.18 -9.07 7.79
CA PRO A 523 -16.13 -10.09 7.83
C PRO A 523 -16.39 -11.20 6.80
N ALA A 524 -15.34 -11.71 6.16
CA ALA A 524 -15.50 -12.58 4.98
C ALA A 524 -16.34 -13.83 5.27
N LYS A 525 -15.99 -14.56 6.33
CA LYS A 525 -16.66 -15.80 6.74
C LYS A 525 -18.16 -15.58 6.99
N THR A 526 -18.51 -14.64 7.87
CA THR A 526 -19.91 -14.42 8.27
C THR A 526 -20.72 -13.71 7.18
N THR A 527 -20.10 -12.88 6.36
CA THR A 527 -20.77 -12.30 5.18
C THR A 527 -21.12 -13.38 4.17
N ARG A 528 -20.17 -14.28 3.81
CA ARG A 528 -20.46 -15.42 2.91
C ARG A 528 -21.58 -16.30 3.46
N MET A 529 -21.53 -16.64 4.75
CA MET A 529 -22.58 -17.43 5.40
C MET A 529 -23.97 -16.81 5.19
N LYS A 530 -24.11 -15.49 5.40
CA LYS A 530 -25.40 -14.83 5.21
C LYS A 530 -25.79 -14.71 3.73
N VAL A 531 -24.85 -14.42 2.85
CA VAL A 531 -25.11 -14.35 1.41
C VAL A 531 -25.60 -15.71 0.87
N ASP A 532 -24.92 -16.79 1.22
CA ASP A 532 -25.31 -18.14 0.78
C ASP A 532 -26.66 -18.56 1.36
N GLU A 533 -26.97 -18.17 2.60
CA GLU A 533 -28.30 -18.36 3.21
C GLU A 533 -29.39 -17.66 2.41
N LEU A 534 -29.20 -16.37 2.07
CA LEU A 534 -30.18 -15.58 1.33
C LEU A 534 -30.34 -16.06 -0.11
N LEU A 535 -29.23 -16.36 -0.80
CA LEU A 535 -29.27 -16.84 -2.18
C LEU A 535 -29.88 -18.25 -2.28
N ALA A 536 -29.84 -19.06 -1.23
CA ALA A 536 -30.49 -20.37 -1.21
C ALA A 536 -32.01 -20.30 -1.38
N GLU A 537 -32.65 -19.18 -0.98
CA GLU A 537 -34.08 -18.95 -1.21
C GLU A 537 -34.42 -18.79 -2.71
N TYR A 538 -33.41 -18.47 -3.53
CA TYR A 538 -33.51 -18.22 -4.97
C TYR A 538 -32.81 -19.29 -5.83
N GLY A 539 -32.59 -20.49 -5.30
CA GLY A 539 -31.91 -21.59 -6.01
C GLY A 539 -30.37 -21.52 -5.99
N GLY A 540 -29.81 -20.58 -5.23
CA GLY A 540 -28.37 -20.39 -5.05
C GLY A 540 -27.77 -19.33 -5.98
N ALA A 541 -26.49 -19.00 -5.79
CA ALA A 541 -25.82 -17.89 -6.48
C ALA A 541 -25.82 -18.00 -8.01
N THR A 542 -25.87 -19.22 -8.56
CA THR A 542 -25.89 -19.44 -10.01
C THR A 542 -27.29 -19.25 -10.61
N GLU A 543 -28.35 -19.62 -9.90
CA GLU A 543 -29.73 -19.52 -10.40
C GLU A 543 -30.35 -18.14 -10.11
N ALA A 544 -29.92 -17.47 -9.03
CA ALA A 544 -30.40 -16.15 -8.65
C ALA A 544 -30.27 -15.13 -9.79
N GLY A 545 -31.38 -14.43 -10.06
CA GLY A 545 -31.48 -13.31 -10.98
C GLY A 545 -31.01 -12.01 -10.35
N ILE A 546 -31.06 -10.92 -11.12
CA ILE A 546 -30.51 -9.65 -10.64
C ILE A 546 -31.34 -8.99 -9.54
N GLU A 547 -32.67 -9.12 -9.60
CA GLU A 547 -33.57 -8.62 -8.56
C GLU A 547 -33.32 -9.33 -7.22
N ASP A 548 -32.98 -10.62 -7.26
CA ASP A 548 -32.60 -11.39 -6.07
C ASP A 548 -31.32 -10.84 -5.46
N TYR A 549 -30.30 -10.54 -6.29
CA TYR A 549 -29.07 -9.90 -5.84
C TYR A 549 -29.31 -8.49 -5.26
N GLU A 550 -30.25 -7.72 -5.81
CA GLU A 550 -30.66 -6.43 -5.25
C GLU A 550 -31.29 -6.59 -3.85
N ASN A 551 -32.16 -7.59 -3.66
CA ASN A 551 -32.73 -7.93 -2.35
C ASN A 551 -31.64 -8.37 -1.36
N VAL A 552 -30.71 -9.23 -1.79
CA VAL A 552 -29.56 -9.65 -0.95
C VAL A 552 -28.72 -8.43 -0.55
N ILE A 553 -28.44 -7.50 -1.46
CA ILE A 553 -27.68 -6.27 -1.16
C ILE A 553 -28.41 -5.44 -0.10
N ASP A 554 -29.73 -5.28 -0.22
CA ASP A 554 -30.53 -4.51 0.72
C ASP A 554 -30.54 -5.15 2.11
N GLU A 555 -30.71 -6.47 2.20
CA GLU A 555 -30.65 -7.21 3.46
C GLU A 555 -29.27 -7.16 4.12
N LEU A 556 -28.19 -7.27 3.35
CA LEU A 556 -26.83 -7.13 3.89
C LEU A 556 -26.57 -5.70 4.36
N ALA A 557 -27.03 -4.71 3.60
CA ALA A 557 -26.89 -3.29 3.96
C ALA A 557 -27.61 -3.00 5.28
N GLU A 558 -28.81 -3.56 5.48
CA GLU A 558 -29.54 -3.45 6.74
C GLU A 558 -28.86 -4.22 7.89
N LEU A 559 -28.53 -5.51 7.68
CA LEU A 559 -27.94 -6.37 8.71
C LEU A 559 -26.61 -5.84 9.23
N PHE A 560 -25.72 -5.45 8.32
CA PHE A 560 -24.39 -4.94 8.68
C PHE A 560 -24.40 -3.43 8.92
N ASP A 561 -25.50 -2.72 8.66
CA ASP A 561 -25.70 -1.27 8.79
C ASP A 561 -24.68 -0.45 7.96
N VAL A 562 -24.53 -0.85 6.70
CA VAL A 562 -23.63 -0.24 5.71
C VAL A 562 -24.43 0.29 4.51
N SER A 563 -23.80 1.06 3.62
CA SER A 563 -24.48 1.49 2.39
C SER A 563 -24.69 0.30 1.43
N ARG A 564 -25.74 0.35 0.60
CA ARG A 564 -25.95 -0.59 -0.52
C ARG A 564 -24.70 -0.75 -1.37
N GLN A 565 -24.01 0.35 -1.67
CA GLN A 565 -22.77 0.33 -2.45
C GLN A 565 -21.65 -0.44 -1.74
N ALA A 566 -21.52 -0.28 -0.42
CA ALA A 566 -20.52 -1.04 0.36
C ALA A 566 -20.85 -2.54 0.37
N ALA A 567 -22.12 -2.91 0.56
CA ALA A 567 -22.58 -4.30 0.50
C ALA A 567 -22.34 -4.91 -0.89
N LYS A 568 -22.73 -4.20 -1.96
CA LYS A 568 -22.47 -4.60 -3.35
C LYS A 568 -20.98 -4.82 -3.62
N VAL A 569 -20.12 -3.86 -3.29
CA VAL A 569 -18.66 -3.99 -3.47
C VAL A 569 -18.12 -5.18 -2.67
N ARG A 570 -18.66 -5.43 -1.47
CA ARG A 570 -18.24 -6.54 -0.64
C ARG A 570 -18.63 -7.90 -1.23
N LEU A 571 -19.83 -8.05 -1.78
CA LEU A 571 -20.25 -9.23 -2.54
C LEU A 571 -19.29 -9.53 -3.69
N ILE A 572 -18.94 -8.51 -4.47
CA ILE A 572 -18.00 -8.63 -5.59
C ILE A 572 -16.60 -9.05 -5.09
N ASP A 573 -16.09 -8.42 -4.03
CA ASP A 573 -14.80 -8.77 -3.41
C ASP A 573 -14.79 -10.22 -2.88
N LEU A 574 -15.94 -10.78 -2.50
CA LEU A 574 -16.09 -12.17 -2.07
C LEU A 574 -16.33 -13.14 -3.24
N GLY A 575 -16.40 -12.67 -4.49
CA GLY A 575 -16.51 -13.52 -5.68
C GLY A 575 -17.95 -13.71 -6.19
N TYR A 576 -18.94 -13.00 -5.66
CA TYR A 576 -20.31 -13.01 -6.20
C TYR A 576 -20.41 -12.02 -7.37
N ALA A 577 -19.81 -12.35 -8.52
CA ALA A 577 -19.61 -11.44 -9.65
C ALA A 577 -20.91 -10.82 -10.20
N LYS A 578 -22.03 -11.55 -10.20
CA LYS A 578 -23.35 -11.06 -10.65
C LYS A 578 -23.83 -9.80 -9.93
N ALA A 579 -23.37 -9.57 -8.69
CA ALA A 579 -23.68 -8.35 -7.94
C ALA A 579 -23.22 -7.06 -8.65
N GLU A 580 -22.27 -7.12 -9.58
CA GLU A 580 -21.85 -5.97 -10.40
C GLU A 580 -23.00 -5.35 -11.18
N GLY A 581 -23.92 -6.19 -11.69
CA GLY A 581 -25.07 -5.74 -12.47
C GLY A 581 -26.26 -5.23 -11.65
N ALA A 582 -26.21 -5.31 -10.31
CA ALA A 582 -27.28 -4.87 -9.41
C ALA A 582 -27.14 -3.39 -9.06
N TYR A 583 -28.22 -2.61 -9.03
CA TYR A 583 -28.18 -1.16 -8.79
C TYR A 583 -27.08 -0.40 -9.55
N PRO A 584 -26.90 -0.58 -10.87
CA PRO A 584 -25.93 0.20 -11.64
C PRO A 584 -26.28 1.70 -11.54
N PHE A 585 -25.30 2.51 -11.12
CA PHE A 585 -25.49 3.95 -10.91
C PHE A 585 -24.54 4.73 -11.81
N VAL A 586 -25.09 5.56 -12.69
CA VAL A 586 -24.35 6.30 -13.71
C VAL A 586 -25.07 7.62 -14.03
N ASP A 587 -24.31 8.69 -14.26
CA ASP A 587 -24.84 10.03 -14.53
C ASP A 587 -25.93 10.49 -13.54
N GLY A 588 -25.69 10.24 -12.26
CA GLY A 588 -26.53 10.72 -11.16
C GLY A 588 -27.82 9.93 -10.93
N ARG A 589 -28.04 8.81 -11.63
CA ARG A 589 -29.25 7.98 -11.47
C ARG A 589 -28.95 6.48 -11.49
N TYR A 590 -29.85 5.70 -10.88
CA TYR A 590 -29.87 4.25 -11.05
C TYR A 590 -30.44 3.89 -12.43
N VAL A 591 -29.82 2.90 -13.07
CA VAL A 591 -30.33 2.28 -14.31
C VAL A 591 -30.79 0.86 -14.01
N ARG A 592 -31.47 0.22 -14.96
CA ARG A 592 -32.02 -1.13 -14.76
C ARG A 592 -30.89 -2.11 -14.48
N GLY A 593 -31.10 -2.97 -13.48
CA GLY A 593 -30.19 -4.06 -13.18
C GLY A 593 -30.12 -5.08 -14.32
N TYR A 594 -28.99 -5.75 -14.45
CA TYR A 594 -28.75 -6.75 -15.48
C TYR A 594 -27.91 -7.93 -14.99
N SER A 595 -28.02 -9.05 -15.68
CA SER A 595 -27.24 -10.28 -15.49
C SER A 595 -26.32 -10.55 -16.67
N PHE A 596 -25.29 -11.34 -16.41
CA PHE A 596 -24.30 -11.77 -17.38
C PHE A 596 -23.64 -13.07 -16.91
N GLU A 597 -23.03 -13.81 -17.83
CA GLU A 597 -22.28 -15.03 -17.48
C GLU A 597 -21.08 -14.71 -16.57
N PRO A 598 -20.84 -15.49 -15.49
CA PRO A 598 -19.65 -15.36 -14.68
C PRO A 598 -18.39 -15.43 -15.55
N GLU A 599 -17.38 -14.62 -15.23
CA GLU A 599 -16.12 -14.45 -16.01
C GLU A 599 -16.21 -13.57 -17.27
N SER A 600 -17.40 -13.12 -17.69
CA SER A 600 -17.53 -12.18 -18.82
C SER A 600 -16.97 -10.77 -18.55
N LEU A 601 -16.77 -10.41 -17.27
CA LEU A 601 -16.12 -9.17 -16.85
C LEU A 601 -14.91 -9.45 -15.96
N GLU A 602 -13.79 -8.81 -16.28
CA GLU A 602 -12.64 -8.70 -15.37
C GLU A 602 -12.89 -7.64 -14.27
N LYS A 603 -12.05 -7.64 -13.22
CA LYS A 603 -12.19 -6.82 -11.99
C LYS A 603 -12.37 -5.31 -12.21
N ASN A 604 -11.93 -4.77 -13.35
CA ASN A 604 -12.04 -3.36 -13.72
C ASN A 604 -12.86 -3.17 -15.01
N GLN A 605 -13.78 -4.06 -15.33
CA GLN A 605 -14.60 -3.95 -16.54
C GLN A 605 -16.07 -3.69 -16.20
N THR A 606 -16.83 -3.20 -17.18
CA THR A 606 -18.27 -2.94 -17.08
C THR A 606 -18.92 -2.86 -18.45
N PHE A 607 -20.22 -3.11 -18.51
CA PHE A 607 -21.04 -2.81 -19.67
C PHE A 607 -21.62 -1.38 -19.64
N THR A 608 -21.77 -0.80 -18.45
CA THR A 608 -22.41 0.51 -18.22
C THR A 608 -21.39 1.64 -18.34
N ILE A 609 -21.71 2.70 -19.10
CA ILE A 609 -20.85 3.88 -19.25
C ILE A 609 -21.62 5.22 -19.19
N PRO A 610 -20.99 6.30 -18.68
CA PRO A 610 -21.57 7.64 -18.70
C PRO A 610 -21.49 8.27 -20.10
N TYR A 611 -22.35 9.27 -20.34
CA TYR A 611 -22.39 9.97 -21.63
C TYR A 611 -21.06 10.62 -22.00
N ALA A 612 -20.41 11.23 -20.99
CA ALA A 612 -19.13 11.90 -21.17
C ALA A 612 -18.08 10.94 -21.75
N ASP A 613 -18.04 9.70 -21.27
CA ASP A 613 -17.03 8.73 -21.68
C ASP A 613 -17.39 8.02 -22.99
N LEU A 614 -18.68 7.86 -23.30
CA LEU A 614 -19.13 7.50 -24.66
C LEU A 614 -18.60 8.51 -25.69
N PHE A 615 -18.80 9.80 -25.43
CA PHE A 615 -18.34 10.87 -26.32
C PHE A 615 -16.81 10.94 -26.39
N LYS A 616 -16.10 10.79 -25.27
CA LYS A 616 -14.63 10.70 -25.26
C LYS A 616 -14.14 9.53 -26.13
N ALA A 617 -14.70 8.34 -25.93
CA ALA A 617 -14.33 7.16 -26.70
C ALA A 617 -14.55 7.39 -28.20
N TYR A 618 -15.68 7.98 -28.60
CA TYR A 618 -15.94 8.31 -30.01
C TYR A 618 -14.98 9.37 -30.58
N CYS A 619 -14.63 10.38 -29.79
CA CYS A 619 -13.74 11.46 -30.21
C CYS A 619 -12.28 11.00 -30.37
N PHE A 620 -11.81 10.14 -29.46
CA PHE A 620 -10.38 9.87 -29.29
C PHE A 620 -9.96 8.44 -29.66
N ASP A 621 -10.90 7.50 -29.78
CA ASP A 621 -10.63 6.12 -30.20
C ASP A 621 -11.10 5.85 -31.64
N ARG A 622 -10.15 5.65 -32.55
CA ARG A 622 -10.44 5.42 -33.97
C ARG A 622 -11.17 4.11 -34.22
N GLU A 623 -10.89 3.07 -33.45
CA GLU A 623 -11.54 1.76 -33.64
C GLU A 623 -12.95 1.80 -33.08
N PHE A 624 -13.15 2.43 -31.92
CA PHE A 624 -14.48 2.69 -31.39
C PHE A 624 -15.34 3.52 -32.35
N LYS A 625 -14.79 4.62 -32.90
CA LYS A 625 -15.50 5.43 -33.89
C LYS A 625 -15.94 4.60 -35.10
N LYS A 626 -15.03 3.80 -35.67
CA LYS A 626 -15.36 2.91 -36.79
C LYS A 626 -16.46 1.92 -36.44
N LEU A 627 -16.44 1.37 -35.22
CA LEU A 627 -17.42 0.43 -34.70
C LEU A 627 -18.81 1.07 -34.64
N ILE A 628 -18.90 2.25 -34.03
CA ILE A 628 -20.15 3.00 -33.89
C ILE A 628 -20.71 3.40 -35.28
N ASP A 629 -19.85 3.90 -36.17
CA ASP A 629 -20.23 4.33 -37.53
C ASP A 629 -20.72 3.20 -38.43
N THR A 630 -20.57 1.93 -38.01
CA THR A 630 -21.19 0.82 -38.73
C THR A 630 -22.72 0.81 -38.64
N GLY A 631 -23.30 1.46 -37.62
CA GLY A 631 -24.74 1.46 -37.35
C GLY A 631 -25.28 0.15 -36.77
N ASN A 632 -24.40 -0.79 -36.41
CA ASN A 632 -24.77 -2.07 -35.81
C ASN A 632 -24.85 -2.02 -34.28
N PHE A 633 -24.60 -0.86 -33.67
CA PHE A 633 -24.69 -0.64 -32.24
C PHE A 633 -25.61 0.53 -31.94
N VAL A 634 -26.40 0.40 -30.88
CA VAL A 634 -27.29 1.43 -30.36
C VAL A 634 -26.95 1.66 -28.89
N PHE A 635 -26.97 2.92 -28.47
CA PHE A 635 -26.80 3.28 -27.07
C PHE A 635 -28.15 3.29 -26.35
N ALA A 636 -28.41 2.32 -25.49
CA ALA A 636 -29.67 2.15 -24.76
C ALA A 636 -29.41 1.85 -23.28
N ASP A 637 -30.18 2.47 -22.38
CA ASP A 637 -30.08 2.30 -20.93
C ASP A 637 -28.64 2.42 -20.36
N ARG A 638 -27.80 3.25 -21.00
CA ARG A 638 -26.37 3.49 -20.66
C ARG A 638 -25.41 2.36 -21.03
N HIS A 639 -25.83 1.54 -21.98
CA HIS A 639 -25.07 0.44 -22.52
C HIS A 639 -24.98 0.60 -24.04
N LEU A 640 -23.86 0.15 -24.62
CA LEU A 640 -23.70 0.09 -26.07
C LEU A 640 -23.96 -1.33 -26.54
N VAL A 641 -25.07 -1.52 -27.24
CA VAL A 641 -25.68 -2.84 -27.47
C VAL A 641 -25.83 -3.13 -28.96
N LEU A 642 -25.68 -4.38 -29.36
CA LEU A 642 -25.96 -4.83 -30.72
C LEU A 642 -27.38 -4.46 -31.16
N ASN A 643 -27.48 -3.86 -32.34
CA ASN A 643 -28.72 -3.46 -32.98
C ASN A 643 -29.41 -4.68 -33.63
N ASP A 644 -29.94 -5.56 -32.78
CA ASP A 644 -30.68 -6.77 -33.14
C ASP A 644 -32.03 -6.76 -32.40
N GLU A 645 -33.11 -7.18 -33.07
CA GLU A 645 -34.47 -7.21 -32.50
C GLU A 645 -34.59 -8.13 -31.27
N ARG A 646 -33.65 -9.06 -31.08
CA ARG A 646 -33.55 -9.87 -29.87
C ARG A 646 -33.14 -9.06 -28.64
N TYR A 647 -32.31 -8.03 -28.82
CA TYR A 647 -31.71 -7.27 -27.71
C TYR A 647 -32.34 -5.91 -27.49
N ILE A 648 -32.91 -5.31 -28.55
CA ILE A 648 -33.52 -3.98 -28.51
C ILE A 648 -35.02 -4.07 -28.77
N VAL A 649 -35.81 -3.51 -27.86
CA VAL A 649 -37.24 -3.27 -28.06
C VAL A 649 -37.50 -1.77 -28.14
N ARG A 650 -38.63 -1.38 -28.76
CA ARG A 650 -39.01 0.02 -28.92
C ARG A 650 -40.19 0.37 -28.03
N ASP A 651 -40.06 1.45 -27.28
CA ASP A 651 -41.15 1.97 -26.44
C ASP A 651 -42.29 2.57 -27.29
N GLN A 652 -43.36 3.04 -26.63
CA GLN A 652 -44.51 3.67 -27.30
C GLN A 652 -44.14 4.93 -28.10
N ALA A 653 -43.06 5.62 -27.72
CA ALA A 653 -42.54 6.79 -28.41
C ALA A 653 -41.61 6.41 -29.59
N GLY A 654 -41.20 5.15 -29.68
CA GLY A 654 -40.32 4.59 -30.71
C GLY A 654 -38.84 4.61 -30.34
N ASN A 655 -38.48 4.88 -29.08
CA ASN A 655 -37.10 4.90 -28.60
C ASN A 655 -36.62 3.49 -28.27
N ALA A 656 -35.32 3.24 -28.47
CA ALA A 656 -34.70 1.96 -28.14
C ALA A 656 -34.50 1.79 -26.62
N VAL A 657 -34.93 0.65 -26.10
CA VAL A 657 -34.69 0.20 -24.72
C VAL A 657 -34.24 -1.26 -24.75
N LEU A 658 -33.56 -1.71 -23.69
CA LEU A 658 -33.11 -3.11 -23.61
C LEU A 658 -34.30 -4.06 -23.44
N SER A 659 -34.25 -5.19 -24.16
CA SER A 659 -35.19 -6.29 -23.97
C SER A 659 -34.91 -7.03 -22.66
N GLU A 660 -35.90 -7.75 -22.12
CA GLU A 660 -35.68 -8.62 -20.95
C GLU A 660 -34.61 -9.70 -21.22
N TYR A 661 -34.51 -10.15 -22.48
CA TYR A 661 -33.47 -11.10 -22.87
C TYR A 661 -32.08 -10.46 -22.79
N ALA A 662 -31.90 -9.23 -23.30
CA ALA A 662 -30.63 -8.51 -23.22
C ALA A 662 -30.21 -8.27 -21.77
N LEU A 663 -31.15 -7.86 -20.91
CA LEU A 663 -30.87 -7.65 -19.49
C LEU A 663 -30.46 -8.94 -18.77
N SER A 664 -30.82 -10.11 -19.28
CA SER A 664 -30.40 -11.39 -18.70
C SER A 664 -29.10 -11.94 -19.31
N HIS A 665 -28.67 -11.41 -20.45
CA HIS A 665 -27.54 -11.91 -21.27
C HIS A 665 -26.68 -10.76 -21.80
N MET A 666 -26.29 -9.84 -20.91
CA MET A 666 -25.58 -8.61 -21.33
C MET A 666 -24.26 -8.91 -22.04
N ASP A 667 -23.58 -9.99 -21.68
CA ASP A 667 -22.35 -10.45 -22.30
C ASP A 667 -22.54 -10.87 -23.78
N GLU A 668 -23.73 -11.32 -24.19
CA GLU A 668 -23.96 -11.69 -25.59
C GLU A 668 -24.05 -10.48 -26.54
N CYS A 669 -24.42 -9.31 -26.02
CA CYS A 669 -24.85 -8.18 -26.84
C CYS A 669 -24.19 -6.84 -26.54
N CYS A 670 -23.54 -6.68 -25.38
CA CYS A 670 -23.00 -5.39 -24.94
C CYS A 670 -21.48 -5.30 -25.11
N VAL A 671 -21.04 -4.09 -25.45
CA VAL A 671 -19.62 -3.73 -25.45
C VAL A 671 -19.12 -3.59 -24.01
N VAL A 672 -17.94 -4.15 -23.74
CA VAL A 672 -17.24 -4.06 -22.47
C VAL A 672 -16.28 -2.87 -22.48
N PHE A 673 -16.26 -2.11 -21.38
CA PHE A 673 -15.40 -0.97 -21.16
C PHE A 673 -14.50 -1.20 -19.95
N THR A 674 -13.27 -0.72 -20.03
CA THR A 674 -12.29 -0.78 -18.93
C THR A 674 -12.42 0.48 -18.08
N LYS A 675 -12.70 0.28 -16.79
CA LYS A 675 -12.70 1.31 -15.74
C LYS A 675 -11.26 1.65 -15.38
N GLY A 676 -10.92 2.93 -15.46
CA GLY A 676 -9.67 3.48 -14.98
C GLY A 676 -9.90 4.83 -14.32
N TYR A 677 -8.82 5.48 -13.91
CA TYR A 677 -8.90 6.88 -13.48
C TYR A 677 -8.57 7.81 -14.64
N SER A 678 -9.17 9.00 -14.68
CA SER A 678 -8.93 10.02 -15.71
C SER A 678 -7.45 10.43 -15.83
N TYR A 679 -6.66 10.29 -14.75
CA TYR A 679 -5.21 10.53 -14.79
C TYR A 679 -4.40 9.41 -15.46
N GLN A 680 -5.00 8.22 -15.61
CA GLN A 680 -4.47 7.07 -16.35
C GLN A 680 -5.14 6.94 -17.72
N SER A 681 -6.01 7.88 -18.09
CA SER A 681 -6.77 7.81 -19.32
C SER A 681 -5.81 7.65 -20.49
N LYS A 682 -6.05 6.62 -21.30
CA LYS A 682 -5.30 6.42 -22.55
C LYS A 682 -5.50 7.55 -23.56
N TYR A 683 -6.49 8.41 -23.35
CA TYR A 683 -6.75 9.60 -24.15
C TYR A 683 -5.94 10.82 -23.70
N GLN A 684 -5.17 10.70 -22.61
CA GLN A 684 -4.27 11.76 -22.17
C GLN A 684 -3.27 12.17 -23.24
N GLY A 685 -3.09 13.47 -23.40
CA GLY A 685 -2.22 14.05 -24.42
C GLY A 685 -2.86 14.13 -25.82
N ALA A 686 -4.06 13.58 -26.03
CA ALA A 686 -4.78 13.78 -27.28
C ALA A 686 -5.18 15.26 -27.45
N ARG A 687 -5.06 15.75 -28.69
CA ARG A 687 -5.39 17.14 -29.03
C ARG A 687 -6.88 17.39 -28.71
N TYR A 688 -7.17 18.44 -27.96
CA TYR A 688 -8.51 18.83 -27.47
C TYR A 688 -9.08 18.00 -26.30
N TYR A 689 -8.37 16.99 -25.79
CA TYR A 689 -8.79 16.23 -24.60
C TYR A 689 -9.01 17.12 -23.37
N THR A 690 -8.07 18.03 -23.09
CA THR A 690 -8.19 18.99 -21.98
C THR A 690 -9.30 20.02 -22.16
N GLN A 691 -9.76 20.28 -23.40
CA GLN A 691 -10.92 21.14 -23.66
C GLN A 691 -12.23 20.39 -23.45
N PHE A 692 -12.27 19.10 -23.82
CA PHE A 692 -13.37 18.19 -23.50
C PHE A 692 -13.56 18.05 -21.97
N MET A 693 -12.45 17.95 -21.23
CA MET A 693 -12.42 17.93 -19.76
C MET A 693 -12.74 19.28 -19.10
N ARG A 694 -12.86 20.39 -19.85
CA ARG A 694 -13.01 21.74 -19.28
C ARG A 694 -14.45 22.08 -18.90
N ASN A 695 -15.42 21.36 -19.48
CA ASN A 695 -16.86 21.52 -19.22
C ASN A 695 -17.36 20.62 -18.08
N ALA A 696 -16.66 19.55 -17.77
CA ALA A 696 -16.79 18.86 -16.49
C ALA A 696 -15.85 19.57 -15.50
N ALA A 697 -16.32 19.92 -14.30
CA ALA A 697 -15.40 20.42 -13.28
C ALA A 697 -14.26 19.40 -13.12
N PRO A 698 -12.97 19.79 -13.16
CA PRO A 698 -11.87 18.85 -12.98
C PRO A 698 -11.96 18.30 -11.56
N VAL A 699 -12.50 17.08 -11.43
CA VAL A 699 -12.50 16.32 -10.20
C VAL A 699 -11.28 15.42 -10.26
N ASP A 700 -10.31 15.67 -9.39
CA ASP A 700 -9.19 14.75 -9.20
C ASP A 700 -9.75 13.36 -8.88
N ASN A 701 -9.26 12.32 -9.55
CA ASN A 701 -9.69 10.92 -9.41
C ASN A 701 -11.08 10.59 -9.94
N GLN A 702 -11.60 11.35 -10.90
CA GLN A 702 -12.76 10.91 -11.66
C GLN A 702 -12.50 9.55 -12.32
N VAL A 703 -13.37 8.58 -12.04
CA VAL A 703 -13.38 7.30 -12.76
C VAL A 703 -13.76 7.58 -14.20
N GLU A 704 -12.96 7.07 -15.13
CA GLU A 704 -13.15 7.17 -16.56
C GLU A 704 -13.28 5.78 -17.16
N TYR A 705 -14.19 5.65 -18.12
CA TYR A 705 -14.42 4.40 -18.84
C TYR A 705 -13.81 4.51 -20.24
N SER A 706 -12.97 3.54 -20.60
CA SER A 706 -12.30 3.53 -21.89
C SER A 706 -12.63 2.28 -22.68
N PHE A 707 -12.81 2.44 -23.98
CA PHE A 707 -13.02 1.30 -24.88
C PHE A 707 -11.72 0.54 -25.08
N GLU A 708 -11.75 -0.79 -25.07
CA GLU A 708 -10.59 -1.59 -25.46
C GLU A 708 -11.01 -2.71 -26.40
N LEU A 709 -10.14 -3.05 -27.36
CA LEU A 709 -10.38 -4.17 -28.27
C LEU A 709 -9.95 -5.48 -27.59
N ASN A 710 -10.62 -5.81 -26.49
CA ASN A 710 -10.45 -7.05 -25.73
C ASN A 710 -11.06 -8.25 -26.49
N ASN A 711 -10.85 -9.45 -25.99
CA ASN A 711 -11.32 -10.67 -26.66
C ASN A 711 -12.85 -10.68 -26.82
N HIS A 712 -13.56 -10.20 -25.80
CA HIS A 712 -15.02 -10.04 -25.80
C HIS A 712 -15.52 -9.16 -26.94
N ASN A 713 -15.05 -7.91 -26.98
CA ASN A 713 -15.44 -6.93 -27.99
C ASN A 713 -15.05 -7.38 -29.41
N LYS A 714 -13.93 -8.10 -29.58
CA LYS A 714 -13.57 -8.72 -30.87
C LYS A 714 -14.57 -9.78 -31.29
N ALA A 715 -14.97 -10.67 -30.38
CA ALA A 715 -15.95 -11.71 -30.68
C ALA A 715 -17.30 -11.10 -31.09
N LEU A 716 -17.74 -10.07 -30.37
CA LEU A 716 -18.94 -9.30 -30.70
C LEU A 716 -18.87 -8.69 -32.11
N LEU A 717 -17.71 -8.12 -32.47
CA LEU A 717 -17.49 -7.56 -33.81
C LEU A 717 -17.44 -8.62 -34.92
N ASP A 718 -16.89 -9.80 -34.63
CA ASP A 718 -16.81 -10.89 -35.60
C ASP A 718 -18.20 -11.42 -35.97
N GLN A 719 -19.18 -11.35 -35.07
CA GLN A 719 -20.58 -11.69 -35.36
C GLN A 719 -21.20 -10.76 -36.42
N ILE A 720 -20.67 -9.54 -36.59
CA ILE A 720 -21.22 -8.48 -37.44
C ILE A 720 -20.57 -8.45 -38.84
N LYS A 721 -19.52 -9.24 -39.11
CA LYS A 721 -18.68 -9.17 -40.33
C LYS A 721 -19.39 -9.36 -41.69
N ASN A 722 -20.71 -9.54 -41.71
CA ASN A 722 -21.53 -9.66 -42.92
C ASN A 722 -22.57 -8.52 -43.12
N ALA A 723 -22.52 -7.44 -42.35
CA ALA A 723 -23.46 -6.33 -42.51
C ALA A 723 -23.22 -5.53 -43.80
N LYS A 724 -24.18 -5.60 -44.75
CA LYS A 724 -24.17 -4.83 -46.01
C LYS A 724 -24.10 -3.33 -45.72
N ARG A 725 -23.08 -2.64 -46.25
CA ARG A 725 -23.06 -1.17 -46.35
C ARG A 725 -24.28 -0.69 -47.14
N ARG A 726 -25.22 0.01 -46.48
CA ARG A 726 -26.38 0.67 -47.11
C ARG A 726 -25.98 1.93 -47.91
N SER A 727 -25.06 1.80 -48.87
CA SER A 727 -24.55 2.95 -49.64
C SER A 727 -25.40 3.28 -50.89
N GLU A 728 -26.22 2.33 -51.38
CA GLU A 728 -26.92 2.50 -52.67
C GLU A 728 -28.29 3.23 -52.58
N ALA A 729 -28.86 3.42 -51.39
CA ALA A 729 -30.21 3.99 -51.23
C ALA A 729 -30.28 5.53 -51.17
N LEU A 730 -29.15 6.24 -51.03
CA LEU A 730 -29.13 7.69 -50.77
C LEU A 730 -29.37 8.57 -52.01
N ARG A 731 -29.17 8.03 -53.22
CA ARG A 731 -29.31 8.78 -54.49
C ARG A 731 -30.76 9.10 -54.88
N ARG A 732 -31.75 8.58 -54.14
CA ARG A 732 -33.18 8.75 -54.43
C ARG A 732 -33.77 10.06 -53.89
N TYR A 733 -33.06 10.75 -53.00
CA TYR A 733 -33.59 11.93 -52.34
C TYR A 733 -33.39 13.19 -53.21
N PRO A 734 -34.36 14.14 -53.20
CA PRO A 734 -34.33 15.35 -54.03
C PRO A 734 -33.12 16.25 -53.78
N GLY A 735 -32.92 17.27 -54.60
CA GLY A 735 -31.76 18.17 -54.52
C GLY A 735 -31.77 19.07 -53.28
N SER A 736 -32.90 19.73 -53.01
CA SER A 736 -33.02 20.73 -51.96
C SER A 736 -33.27 20.16 -50.56
N PHE A 737 -32.99 20.97 -49.54
CA PHE A 737 -33.25 20.65 -48.13
C PHE A 737 -34.76 20.43 -47.88
N ALA A 738 -35.60 21.37 -48.31
CA ALA A 738 -37.04 21.35 -48.07
C ALA A 738 -37.73 20.11 -48.69
N GLU A 739 -37.41 19.79 -49.96
CA GLU A 739 -37.96 18.61 -50.64
C GLU A 739 -37.49 17.31 -49.98
N THR A 740 -36.25 17.26 -49.51
CA THR A 740 -35.71 16.10 -48.80
C THR A 740 -36.39 15.89 -47.44
N LEU A 741 -36.65 16.97 -46.70
CA LEU A 741 -37.40 16.91 -45.44
C LEU A 741 -38.81 16.34 -45.66
N VAL A 742 -39.51 16.78 -46.70
CA VAL A 742 -40.83 16.26 -47.08
C VAL A 742 -40.77 14.77 -47.43
N ALA A 743 -39.77 14.36 -48.20
CA ALA A 743 -39.58 12.97 -48.60
C ALA A 743 -39.30 12.06 -47.40
N LEU A 744 -38.36 12.46 -46.52
CA LEU A 744 -38.02 11.70 -45.31
C LEU A 744 -39.19 11.60 -44.34
N GLN A 745 -39.93 12.69 -44.13
CA GLN A 745 -41.13 12.70 -43.28
C GLN A 745 -42.21 11.74 -43.81
N LYS A 746 -42.41 11.71 -45.13
CA LYS A 746 -43.34 10.79 -45.79
C LYS A 746 -42.90 9.33 -45.67
N ASP A 747 -41.62 9.05 -45.90
CA ASP A 747 -41.04 7.70 -45.76
C ASP A 747 -41.22 7.14 -44.34
N ARG A 748 -41.10 7.99 -43.32
CA ARG A 748 -41.27 7.65 -41.91
C ARG A 748 -42.72 7.73 -41.42
N LYS A 749 -43.66 8.13 -42.28
CA LYS A 749 -45.10 8.28 -41.98
C LYS A 749 -45.39 9.18 -40.77
N LEU A 750 -44.64 10.29 -40.64
CA LEU A 750 -44.79 11.23 -39.53
C LEU A 750 -45.64 12.44 -39.96
N SER A 751 -46.57 12.87 -39.09
CA SER A 751 -47.21 14.18 -39.20
C SER A 751 -46.27 15.29 -38.71
N ASN A 752 -46.58 16.56 -39.01
CA ASN A 752 -45.81 17.69 -38.47
C ASN A 752 -45.85 17.74 -36.95
N LYS A 753 -47.01 17.47 -36.34
CA LYS A 753 -47.16 17.40 -34.90
C LYS A 753 -46.24 16.33 -34.29
N GLN A 754 -46.28 15.11 -34.83
CA GLN A 754 -45.41 14.03 -34.34
C GLN A 754 -43.92 14.32 -34.53
N LEU A 755 -43.54 14.96 -35.65
CA LEU A 755 -42.16 15.36 -35.87
C LEU A 755 -41.74 16.50 -34.94
N ALA A 756 -42.64 17.44 -34.64
CA ALA A 756 -42.39 18.52 -33.69
C ALA A 756 -42.14 17.96 -32.28
N ASP A 757 -43.00 17.05 -31.82
CA ASP A 757 -42.87 16.40 -30.51
C ASP A 757 -41.56 15.60 -30.40
N ARG A 758 -41.10 14.99 -31.49
CA ARG A 758 -39.87 14.18 -31.54
C ARG A 758 -38.57 14.97 -31.74
N SER A 759 -38.65 16.21 -32.22
CA SER A 759 -37.47 17.03 -32.57
C SER A 759 -37.37 18.31 -31.74
N LEU A 760 -38.36 18.66 -30.93
CA LEU A 760 -38.44 19.98 -30.28
C LEU A 760 -38.32 21.15 -31.28
N VAL A 761 -38.70 20.90 -32.54
CA VAL A 761 -38.83 21.93 -33.58
C VAL A 761 -40.30 22.28 -33.70
N GLY A 762 -40.65 23.55 -33.48
CA GLY A 762 -42.05 23.98 -33.48
C GLY A 762 -42.78 23.60 -34.76
N GLU A 763 -44.03 23.14 -34.65
CA GLU A 763 -44.82 22.65 -35.80
C GLU A 763 -44.91 23.67 -36.96
N LYS A 764 -45.05 24.96 -36.63
CA LYS A 764 -45.04 26.06 -37.61
C LYS A 764 -43.68 26.23 -38.27
N THR A 765 -42.58 26.03 -37.54
CA THR A 765 -41.22 26.07 -38.05
C THR A 765 -40.99 24.94 -39.04
N ILE A 766 -41.41 23.71 -38.72
CA ILE A 766 -41.38 22.57 -39.64
C ILE A 766 -42.18 22.89 -40.91
N GLN A 767 -43.37 23.46 -40.78
CA GLN A 767 -44.19 23.83 -41.93
C GLN A 767 -43.50 24.86 -42.83
N ARG A 768 -42.76 25.83 -42.27
CA ARG A 768 -42.00 26.83 -43.06
C ARG A 768 -40.81 26.19 -43.76
N LEU A 769 -40.00 25.41 -43.03
CA LEU A 769 -38.84 24.68 -43.57
C LEU A 769 -39.20 23.71 -44.72
N ARG A 770 -40.45 23.25 -44.77
CA ARG A 770 -40.96 22.39 -45.85
C ARG A 770 -41.40 23.15 -47.12
N ASN A 771 -41.78 24.42 -47.00
CA ASN A 771 -42.40 25.17 -48.11
C ASN A 771 -41.56 26.36 -48.60
N ASP A 772 -40.59 26.81 -47.80
CA ASP A 772 -39.75 27.98 -48.08
C ASP A 772 -38.28 27.58 -47.98
N GLU A 773 -37.62 27.52 -49.14
CA GLU A 773 -36.24 27.06 -49.29
C GLU A 773 -35.21 28.08 -48.75
N GLU A 774 -35.60 29.36 -48.66
CA GLU A 774 -34.77 30.44 -48.11
C GLU A 774 -35.04 30.70 -46.62
N TYR A 775 -35.93 29.93 -45.98
CA TYR A 775 -36.26 30.15 -44.58
C TYR A 775 -35.02 29.91 -43.69
N PRO A 776 -34.62 30.91 -42.87
CA PRO A 776 -33.42 30.78 -42.05
C PRO A 776 -33.59 29.68 -41.01
N THR A 777 -32.55 28.86 -40.87
CA THR A 777 -32.51 27.74 -39.91
C THR A 777 -31.17 27.73 -39.16
N SER A 778 -31.10 26.94 -38.09
CA SER A 778 -29.87 26.74 -37.30
C SER A 778 -29.38 25.30 -37.42
N LEU A 779 -28.10 25.10 -37.14
CA LEU A 779 -27.52 23.76 -37.01
C LEU A 779 -28.36 22.91 -36.03
N GLN A 780 -28.67 23.47 -34.86
CA GLN A 780 -29.42 22.80 -33.80
C GLN A 780 -30.79 22.35 -34.28
N THR A 781 -31.47 23.17 -35.09
CA THR A 781 -32.76 22.82 -35.70
C THR A 781 -32.62 21.65 -36.68
N VAL A 782 -31.60 21.66 -37.54
CA VAL A 782 -31.38 20.60 -38.53
C VAL A 782 -30.99 19.28 -37.85
N LEU A 783 -30.09 19.33 -36.87
CA LEU A 783 -29.72 18.15 -36.07
C LEU A 783 -30.91 17.58 -35.30
N ALA A 784 -31.77 18.43 -34.75
CA ALA A 784 -32.98 17.98 -34.06
C ALA A 784 -33.96 17.28 -35.01
N LEU A 785 -34.07 17.75 -36.26
CA LEU A 785 -34.85 17.06 -37.30
C LEU A 785 -34.23 15.70 -37.67
N CYS A 786 -32.90 15.59 -37.75
CA CYS A 786 -32.24 14.30 -37.96
C CYS A 786 -32.61 13.29 -36.86
N VAL A 787 -32.58 13.71 -35.59
CA VAL A 787 -32.96 12.90 -34.44
C VAL A 787 -34.46 12.55 -34.49
N GLY A 788 -35.33 13.54 -34.73
CA GLY A 788 -36.78 13.31 -34.75
C GLY A 788 -37.25 12.39 -35.88
N LEU A 789 -36.51 12.38 -37.01
CA LEU A 789 -36.72 11.46 -38.14
C LEU A 789 -36.02 10.11 -37.96
N LYS A 790 -35.21 9.94 -36.92
CA LYS A 790 -34.37 8.75 -36.65
C LYS A 790 -33.51 8.41 -37.89
N LEU A 791 -32.77 9.40 -38.40
CA LEU A 791 -31.90 9.23 -39.57
C LEU A 791 -30.60 8.53 -39.17
N PRO A 792 -30.23 7.39 -39.78
CA PRO A 792 -28.90 6.82 -39.64
C PRO A 792 -27.82 7.80 -40.12
N LEU A 793 -26.59 7.67 -39.61
CA LEU A 793 -25.49 8.60 -39.89
C LEU A 793 -25.34 8.98 -41.39
N PRO A 794 -25.36 8.05 -42.36
CA PRO A 794 -25.25 8.42 -43.78
C PRO A 794 -26.43 9.26 -44.31
N GLU A 795 -27.66 9.02 -43.82
CA GLU A 795 -28.84 9.83 -44.16
C GLU A 795 -28.78 11.20 -43.47
N ALA A 796 -28.30 11.26 -42.23
CA ALA A 796 -28.12 12.49 -41.50
C ALA A 796 -27.04 13.39 -42.13
N GLU A 797 -25.90 12.81 -42.55
CA GLU A 797 -24.84 13.53 -43.29
C GLU A 797 -25.35 14.02 -44.64
N MET A 798 -26.13 13.20 -45.36
CA MET A 798 -26.78 13.60 -46.61
C MET A 798 -27.75 14.77 -46.39
N PHE A 799 -28.59 14.70 -45.36
CA PHE A 799 -29.57 15.73 -45.06
C PHE A 799 -28.92 17.04 -44.60
N LEU A 800 -27.89 16.95 -43.74
CA LEU A 800 -27.11 18.09 -43.29
C LEU A 800 -26.32 18.72 -44.45
N GLY A 801 -25.76 17.92 -45.36
CA GLY A 801 -25.00 18.38 -46.53
C GLY A 801 -25.81 19.16 -47.55
N LYS A 802 -27.14 19.22 -47.40
CA LYS A 802 -28.05 20.09 -48.18
C LYS A 802 -28.19 21.49 -47.58
N THR A 803 -27.44 21.78 -46.51
CA THR A 803 -27.37 23.07 -45.84
C THR A 803 -25.92 23.57 -45.85
N ASP A 804 -25.69 24.81 -45.42
CA ASP A 804 -24.34 25.36 -45.30
C ASP A 804 -23.57 24.83 -44.07
N PHE A 805 -24.20 24.02 -43.21
CA PHE A 805 -23.59 23.53 -41.99
C PHE A 805 -22.68 22.33 -42.23
N LYS A 806 -21.46 22.36 -41.65
CA LYS A 806 -20.50 21.25 -41.72
C LYS A 806 -20.01 20.86 -40.33
N LEU A 807 -20.34 19.64 -39.89
CA LEU A 807 -19.88 19.11 -38.59
C LEU A 807 -18.35 19.06 -38.48
N ASN A 808 -17.66 18.74 -39.57
CA ASN A 808 -16.20 18.63 -39.62
C ASN A 808 -15.48 19.97 -39.42
N SER A 809 -16.19 21.10 -39.55
CA SER A 809 -15.64 22.44 -39.33
C SER A 809 -15.76 22.94 -37.88
N MET A 810 -16.46 22.21 -37.01
CA MET A 810 -16.69 22.59 -35.61
C MET A 810 -15.62 21.98 -34.71
N LYS A 811 -14.95 22.80 -33.91
CA LYS A 811 -13.91 22.35 -32.96
C LYS A 811 -14.57 21.54 -31.84
N GLY A 812 -14.24 20.25 -31.70
CA GLY A 812 -14.70 19.40 -30.59
C GLY A 812 -16.17 18.98 -30.67
N GLU A 813 -17.10 19.94 -30.67
CA GLU A 813 -18.56 19.72 -30.62
C GLU A 813 -19.08 18.92 -31.83
N GLY A 814 -18.46 19.10 -33.00
CA GLY A 814 -18.84 18.36 -34.22
C GLY A 814 -18.76 16.84 -34.05
N TYR A 815 -17.77 16.34 -33.28
CA TYR A 815 -17.65 14.91 -32.99
C TYR A 815 -18.71 14.42 -32.02
N VAL A 816 -19.14 15.25 -31.07
CA VAL A 816 -20.24 14.92 -30.15
C VAL A 816 -21.55 14.79 -30.93
N TYR A 817 -21.88 15.74 -31.80
CA TYR A 817 -23.06 15.64 -32.65
C TYR A 817 -22.99 14.44 -33.60
N GLN A 818 -21.82 14.10 -34.15
CA GLN A 818 -21.65 12.87 -34.93
C GLN A 818 -21.89 11.61 -34.09
N CYS A 819 -21.39 11.56 -32.85
CA CYS A 819 -21.66 10.46 -31.94
C CYS A 819 -23.16 10.31 -31.67
N VAL A 820 -23.86 11.42 -31.42
CA VAL A 820 -25.32 11.44 -31.23
C VAL A 820 -26.04 10.91 -32.47
N LEU A 821 -25.65 11.34 -33.67
CA LEU A 821 -26.22 10.90 -34.95
C LEU A 821 -25.83 9.45 -35.34
N SER A 822 -24.91 8.83 -34.61
CA SER A 822 -24.44 7.47 -34.90
C SER A 822 -24.98 6.50 -33.86
N ALA A 823 -24.58 6.64 -32.59
CA ALA A 823 -24.95 5.73 -31.51
C ALA A 823 -26.28 6.06 -30.82
N CYS A 824 -26.64 7.34 -30.73
CA CYS A 824 -27.75 7.80 -29.88
C CYS A 824 -29.00 8.21 -30.66
N THR A 825 -29.07 7.97 -31.98
CA THR A 825 -30.21 8.40 -32.81
C THR A 825 -31.52 7.81 -32.32
N GLU A 826 -31.47 6.61 -31.76
CA GLU A 826 -32.64 5.90 -31.26
C GLU A 826 -33.11 6.39 -29.87
N ASN A 827 -32.34 7.24 -29.17
CA ASN A 827 -32.74 7.87 -27.92
C ASN A 827 -33.76 9.00 -28.13
N SER A 828 -34.45 9.39 -27.05
CA SER A 828 -35.37 10.53 -27.12
C SER A 828 -34.60 11.85 -27.24
N ILE A 829 -35.21 12.86 -27.88
CA ILE A 829 -34.60 14.20 -28.01
C ILE A 829 -34.35 14.84 -26.64
N TYR A 830 -35.19 14.53 -25.63
CA TYR A 830 -35.01 15.01 -24.26
C TYR A 830 -33.78 14.40 -23.61
N GLU A 831 -33.59 13.09 -23.77
CA GLU A 831 -32.41 12.39 -23.26
C GLU A 831 -31.14 12.92 -23.94
N ILE A 832 -31.17 13.10 -25.27
CA ILE A 832 -30.05 13.68 -26.03
C ILE A 832 -29.74 15.10 -25.54
N ASN A 833 -30.73 15.95 -25.31
CA ASN A 833 -30.48 17.30 -24.80
C ASN A 833 -29.92 17.28 -23.38
N GLU A 834 -30.39 16.37 -22.52
CA GLU A 834 -29.79 16.13 -21.21
C GLU A 834 -28.31 15.70 -21.34
N MET A 835 -27.99 14.82 -22.30
CA MET A 835 -26.60 14.41 -22.60
C MET A 835 -25.74 15.63 -22.99
N LEU A 836 -26.25 16.49 -23.86
CA LEU A 836 -25.53 17.65 -24.40
C LEU A 836 -25.31 18.71 -23.31
N GLU A 837 -26.36 19.06 -22.58
CA GLU A 837 -26.34 20.04 -21.49
C GLU A 837 -25.37 19.62 -20.38
N ALA A 838 -25.42 18.36 -19.96
CA ALA A 838 -24.52 17.81 -18.94
C ALA A 838 -23.03 17.87 -19.34
N ASN A 839 -22.74 17.99 -20.64
CA ASN A 839 -21.38 18.11 -21.18
C ASN A 839 -21.05 19.54 -21.68
N GLY A 840 -21.91 20.52 -21.40
CA GLY A 840 -21.72 21.91 -21.81
C GLY A 840 -21.76 22.12 -23.32
N ILE A 841 -22.54 21.29 -24.04
CA ILE A 841 -22.77 21.37 -25.48
C ILE A 841 -24.17 21.92 -25.72
N THR A 842 -24.33 22.76 -26.74
CA THR A 842 -25.64 23.36 -27.08
C THR A 842 -26.67 22.26 -27.41
N PRO A 843 -27.85 22.26 -26.76
CA PRO A 843 -28.88 21.27 -27.03
C PRO A 843 -29.57 21.52 -28.39
N LEU A 844 -30.31 20.51 -28.83
CA LEU A 844 -31.00 20.47 -30.10
C LEU A 844 -32.43 21.02 -29.98
N GLY A 845 -32.92 21.64 -31.05
CA GLY A 845 -34.30 22.15 -31.14
C GLY A 845 -34.36 23.53 -31.79
N SER A 846 -35.57 24.10 -31.86
CA SER A 846 -35.79 25.44 -32.43
C SER A 846 -36.03 26.55 -31.41
N ASP A 847 -36.09 26.22 -30.13
CA ASP A 847 -36.34 27.20 -29.06
C ASP A 847 -35.02 27.88 -28.65
N PRO A 848 -34.91 29.22 -28.73
CA PRO A 848 -33.74 29.97 -28.27
C PRO A 848 -33.51 29.90 -26.75
N THR A 849 -34.48 29.43 -25.97
CA THR A 849 -34.31 29.21 -24.52
C THR A 849 -33.68 27.86 -24.19
N LEU A 850 -33.66 26.95 -25.17
CA LEU A 850 -32.87 25.72 -25.11
C LEU A 850 -31.42 25.98 -25.56
N GLN A 851 -31.20 26.83 -26.57
CA GLN A 851 -29.89 27.12 -27.18
C GLN A 851 -29.07 28.16 -26.40
#